data_AF-A0A518WGX0-F1
#
_entry.id   AF-A0A518WGX0-F1
#
_cell.length_a   1.000
_cell.length_b   1.000
_cell.length_c   1.000
_cell.angle_alpha   90.00
_cell.angle_beta   90.00
_cell.angle_gamma   90.00
#
_symmetry.space_group_name_H-M   'P 1'
#
loop_
_entity.id
_entity.type
_entity.pdbx_description
1 polymer ?
#
loop_
_entity_poly.entity_id
_entity_poly.type
_entity_poly.pdbx_seq_one_letter_code
_entity_poly.pdbx_strand_id
1 'polypeptide(L)'
;MTLPVPHLDDRTFLDLVTEARDRIRQSCPGWTDLSAHDPGIALVEAFAHLTEVMIFRLNQLPEKAYVQFLNLLGVTRHAPTAAWADVRFVRTGGDRAAVRIPAGTRVAAARGVDPRPVVFVTTEPALLPADAGEVTVRMHHCEPVEAELLGVGTGQPGQALRAARAPLARTAEARDLLLGVEVPAGSVELGAVAREHEGATYEVWRPVDSFAGVGPQAKVYLVDRCSGLVTFAPALDLRAPAADPGAAEPTGAQGGGPVTVAAVPPAGARVRLWYRAGGGRTGNVAAGTLTTLRDPLPGVRAENPEPASGGRELESLESALVRGPYEFFAQQRAVTARDFEILAAGSGGVSRARAFTRAAVYSFARPGEVEVVLVPYVPPEARPGGRLPVAVLRAHEVEESRRQVEADLDRRRALGTSCRAGWARYKAVSIRARVVVRPEEDVEAVRRRIHDRLHQTLSPLPTGLNPTGWAFGEPLRASNVYRMLEHAEPGVRYVESVRFVVDEAPDAQVRAVAVDQYQPGTWYAGRGPVLFRSSNAGVGWEPAGRFDDDETVVRVAPAPAPVRPGVVARPGAVAVVTTRAAGGSRVHLSTDLGETWSALTGLDSRITDLAWIDRDGAGALLLATDTGLYEVSLLPGAVPLQILVDPADADRGFYAVRAFVSERGAPGVAVAAQASFGVYLSTAGGRPGSFTHVGLANVDNRVLAVQYDGPATLLWAGAGEPDPKKPGQGCHRTRLFESDVKWQQVQAGWVGGTCRDLAFVGALAVAATQSGGVVRLDTLAAQPQWQPVVVNCGLPLRDRTRFVPVDAIAGSASGTGGGRLILAGGERGVYRSGDAADWTPSANQATADVVTVPDTWLLCSGEHDIEVVGHDAPGRD
;
A
#
# COMPACT_ATOMS: atom_id res chain seq x y z
N MET A 1 -9.79 13.71 17.24
CA MET A 1 -10.59 14.63 18.06
C MET A 1 -11.77 13.85 18.58
N THR A 2 -11.89 13.73 19.91
CA THR A 2 -13.10 13.24 20.55
C THR A 2 -14.25 14.14 20.11
N LEU A 3 -15.38 13.57 19.71
CA LEU A 3 -16.61 14.36 19.57
C LEU A 3 -16.83 15.02 20.93
N PRO A 4 -16.89 16.37 21.02
CA PRO A 4 -17.14 17.02 22.29
C PRO A 4 -18.46 16.46 22.83
N VAL A 5 -18.42 15.89 24.03
CA VAL A 5 -19.63 15.42 24.72
C VAL A 5 -20.55 16.63 24.81
N PRO A 6 -21.71 16.63 24.13
CA PRO A 6 -22.58 17.79 24.17
C PRO A 6 -23.08 17.96 25.60
N HIS A 7 -22.94 19.17 26.13
CA HIS A 7 -23.69 19.56 27.32
C HIS A 7 -25.18 19.48 26.92
N LEU A 8 -25.90 18.52 27.49
CA LEU A 8 -27.33 18.34 27.23
C LEU A 8 -28.14 19.54 27.74
N ASP A 9 -27.63 20.19 28.78
CA ASP A 9 -28.17 21.43 29.35
C ASP A 9 -26.99 22.27 29.84
N ASP A 10 -26.87 23.51 29.35
CA ASP A 10 -25.76 24.42 29.63
C ASP A 10 -26.13 25.55 30.61
N ARG A 11 -27.34 25.51 31.18
CA ARG A 11 -27.81 26.53 32.12
C ARG A 11 -27.01 26.51 33.41
N THR A 12 -26.52 27.68 33.80
CA THR A 12 -25.84 27.91 35.08
C THR A 12 -26.83 28.28 36.18
N PHE A 13 -26.37 28.26 37.43
CA PHE A 13 -27.11 28.81 38.57
C PHE A 13 -27.71 30.19 38.28
N LEU A 14 -26.93 31.09 37.66
CA LEU A 14 -27.36 32.46 37.40
C LEU A 14 -28.48 32.50 36.35
N ASP A 15 -28.39 31.66 35.32
CA ASP A 15 -29.41 31.56 34.28
C ASP A 15 -30.74 31.05 34.88
N LEU A 16 -30.67 30.04 35.74
CA LEU A 16 -31.82 29.46 36.44
C LEU A 16 -32.50 30.47 37.37
N VAL A 17 -31.71 31.21 38.16
CA VAL A 17 -32.24 32.26 39.04
C VAL A 17 -32.86 33.40 38.25
N THR A 18 -32.24 33.80 37.13
CA THR A 18 -32.75 34.87 36.28
C THR A 18 -34.07 34.47 35.61
N GLU A 19 -34.13 33.27 35.03
CA GLU A 19 -35.35 32.72 34.43
C GLU A 19 -36.48 32.62 35.47
N ALA A 20 -36.17 32.16 36.69
CA ALA A 20 -37.14 32.07 37.78
C ALA A 20 -37.67 33.46 38.19
N ARG A 21 -36.80 34.47 38.30
CA ARG A 21 -37.22 35.86 38.61
C ARG A 21 -38.12 36.45 37.54
N ASP A 22 -37.81 36.20 36.26
CA ASP A 22 -38.65 36.66 35.17
C ASP A 22 -40.01 35.97 35.13
N ARG A 23 -40.07 34.67 35.44
CA ARG A 23 -41.35 33.96 35.63
C ARG A 23 -42.15 34.55 36.79
N ILE A 24 -41.52 34.80 37.94
CA ILE A 24 -42.18 35.38 39.12
C ILE A 24 -42.82 36.74 38.78
N ARG A 25 -42.11 37.60 38.05
CA ARG A 25 -42.65 38.91 37.60
C ARG A 25 -43.91 38.78 36.76
N GLN A 26 -44.02 37.71 35.98
CA GLN A 26 -45.17 37.47 35.09
C GLN A 26 -46.34 36.78 35.81
N SER A 27 -46.06 35.78 36.65
CA SER A 27 -47.08 34.94 37.27
C SER A 27 -47.53 35.43 38.66
N CYS A 28 -46.68 36.18 39.36
CA CYS A 28 -46.92 36.64 40.72
C CYS A 28 -46.58 38.14 40.88
N PRO A 29 -47.29 39.05 40.17
CA PRO A 29 -46.99 40.49 40.20
C PRO A 29 -47.14 41.15 41.58
N GLY A 30 -47.82 40.49 42.54
CA GLY A 30 -47.90 40.93 43.93
C GLY A 30 -46.63 40.69 44.76
N TRP A 31 -45.68 39.90 44.27
CA TRP A 31 -44.39 39.67 44.91
C TRP A 31 -43.36 40.67 44.38
N THR A 32 -43.15 41.75 45.13
CA THR A 32 -42.37 42.91 44.67
C THR A 32 -40.91 42.90 45.09
N ASP A 33 -40.58 42.30 46.24
CA ASP A 33 -39.20 42.19 46.72
C ASP A 33 -38.54 40.93 46.15
N LEU A 34 -37.67 41.14 45.16
CA LEU A 34 -36.86 40.08 44.56
C LEU A 34 -35.39 40.20 44.94
N SER A 35 -35.06 40.85 46.06
CA SER A 35 -33.69 40.98 46.54
C SER A 35 -33.19 39.70 47.21
N ALA A 36 -31.88 39.59 47.43
CA ALA A 36 -31.27 38.44 48.12
C ALA A 36 -31.70 38.31 49.60
N HIS A 37 -32.35 39.33 50.17
CA HIS A 37 -32.85 39.30 51.55
C HIS A 37 -34.26 38.71 51.65
N ASP A 38 -34.95 38.51 50.53
CA ASP A 38 -36.26 37.90 50.50
C ASP A 38 -36.15 36.37 50.69
N PRO A 39 -36.88 35.77 51.66
CA PRO A 39 -36.79 34.34 51.94
C PRO A 39 -37.32 33.47 50.79
N GLY A 40 -38.23 33.99 49.96
CA GLY A 40 -38.69 33.29 48.75
C GLY A 40 -37.61 33.25 47.67
N ILE A 41 -36.82 34.33 47.52
CA ILE A 41 -35.66 34.34 46.62
C ILE A 41 -34.57 33.38 47.11
N ALA A 42 -34.33 33.29 48.42
CA ALA A 42 -33.40 32.31 48.97
C ALA A 42 -33.81 30.86 48.64
N LEU A 43 -35.12 30.55 48.61
CA LEU A 43 -35.62 29.25 48.14
C LEU A 43 -35.38 29.06 46.64
N VAL A 44 -35.63 30.08 45.82
CA VAL A 44 -35.35 30.05 44.37
C VAL A 44 -33.87 29.76 44.11
N GLU A 45 -32.97 30.43 44.81
CA GLU A 45 -31.54 30.18 44.73
C GLU A 45 -31.19 28.75 45.16
N ALA A 46 -31.75 28.25 46.26
CA ALA A 46 -31.54 26.86 46.69
C ALA A 46 -32.00 25.84 45.63
N PHE A 47 -33.16 26.04 45.02
CA PHE A 47 -33.66 25.17 43.94
C PHE A 47 -32.84 25.29 42.65
N ALA A 48 -32.36 26.48 42.31
CA ALA A 48 -31.45 26.70 41.19
C ALA A 48 -30.13 25.95 41.40
N HIS A 49 -29.57 25.99 42.62
CA HIS A 49 -28.36 25.22 42.96
C HIS A 49 -28.59 23.71 42.86
N LEU A 50 -29.69 23.18 43.39
CA LEU A 50 -30.03 21.76 43.27
C LEU A 50 -30.20 21.34 41.81
N THR A 51 -30.80 22.20 40.99
CA THR A 51 -31.00 21.96 39.56
C THR A 51 -29.68 21.99 38.80
N GLU A 52 -28.78 22.93 39.10
CA GLU A 52 -27.43 22.96 38.52
C GLU A 52 -26.63 21.69 38.86
N VAL A 53 -26.75 21.16 40.08
CA VAL A 53 -26.15 19.87 40.45
C VAL A 53 -26.76 18.71 39.66
N MET A 54 -28.07 18.74 39.39
CA MET A 54 -28.73 17.75 38.53
C MET A 54 -28.28 17.88 37.06
N ILE A 55 -28.15 19.09 36.54
CA ILE A 55 -27.61 19.38 35.19
C ILE A 55 -26.18 18.88 35.07
N PHE A 56 -25.34 19.12 36.07
CA PHE A 56 -23.97 18.59 36.13
C PHE A 56 -23.96 17.05 36.05
N ARG A 57 -24.84 16.38 36.80
CA ARG A 57 -24.98 14.90 36.73
C ARG A 57 -25.54 14.42 35.40
N LEU A 58 -26.47 15.16 34.79
CA LEU A 58 -27.04 14.86 33.48
C LEU A 58 -25.97 14.96 32.37
N ASN A 59 -25.14 15.99 32.43
CA ASN A 59 -24.01 16.22 31.53
C ASN A 59 -22.89 15.19 31.72
N GLN A 60 -22.85 14.49 32.86
CA GLN A 60 -22.00 13.32 33.07
C GLN A 60 -22.64 12.02 32.59
N LEU A 61 -23.37 12.06 31.47
CA LEU A 61 -23.95 10.89 30.80
C LEU A 61 -23.00 9.69 30.92
N PRO A 62 -23.36 8.62 31.66
CA PRO A 62 -22.40 7.57 31.97
C PRO A 62 -21.89 6.91 30.68
N GLU A 63 -20.62 6.51 30.63
CA GLU A 63 -20.04 5.76 29.50
C GLU A 63 -20.93 4.60 29.05
N LYS A 64 -21.63 3.96 29.99
CA LYS A 64 -22.62 2.92 29.74
C LYS A 64 -23.69 3.33 28.73
N ALA A 65 -24.19 4.57 28.78
CA ALA A 65 -25.21 5.06 27.86
C ALA A 65 -24.68 5.14 26.43
N TYR A 66 -23.48 5.67 26.23
CA TYR A 66 -22.83 5.69 24.91
C TYR A 66 -22.60 4.28 24.35
N VAL A 67 -22.15 3.33 25.19
CA VAL A 67 -22.04 1.93 24.77
C VAL A 67 -23.40 1.37 24.35
N GLN A 68 -24.48 1.68 25.07
CA GLN A 68 -25.82 1.23 24.66
C GLN A 68 -26.31 1.91 23.37
N PHE A 69 -26.03 3.20 23.16
CA PHE A 69 -26.38 3.87 21.91
C PHE A 69 -25.63 3.27 20.71
N LEU A 70 -24.34 2.96 20.87
CA LEU A 70 -23.57 2.23 19.87
C LEU A 70 -24.19 0.86 19.58
N ASN A 71 -24.52 0.10 20.62
CA ASN A 71 -25.17 -1.20 20.46
C ASN A 71 -26.53 -1.10 19.76
N LEU A 72 -27.33 -0.06 20.05
CA LEU A 72 -28.61 0.21 19.36
C LEU A 72 -28.42 0.55 17.88
N LEU A 73 -27.30 1.19 17.53
CA LEU A 73 -26.88 1.41 16.15
C LEU A 73 -26.29 0.14 15.50
N GLY A 74 -26.24 -0.99 16.21
CA GLY A 74 -25.62 -2.23 15.72
C GLY A 74 -24.09 -2.22 15.73
N VAL A 75 -23.47 -1.23 16.38
CA VAL A 75 -22.02 -1.09 16.51
C VAL A 75 -21.59 -1.66 17.86
N THR A 76 -20.82 -2.73 17.84
CA THR A 76 -20.21 -3.29 19.06
C THR A 76 -18.73 -2.91 19.14
N ARG A 77 -18.21 -2.78 20.36
CA ARG A 77 -16.76 -2.57 20.56
C ARG A 77 -15.99 -3.81 20.14
N HIS A 78 -14.78 -3.64 19.60
CA HIS A 78 -13.92 -4.79 19.33
C HIS A 78 -13.45 -5.42 20.64
N ALA A 79 -13.69 -6.73 20.77
CA ALA A 79 -13.24 -7.53 21.89
C ALA A 79 -11.70 -7.62 21.97
N PRO A 80 -11.13 -7.85 23.17
CA PRO A 80 -9.69 -8.07 23.30
C PRO A 80 -9.25 -9.31 22.53
N THR A 81 -7.99 -9.33 22.09
CA THR A 81 -7.37 -10.48 21.42
C THR A 81 -6.25 -11.03 22.30
N ALA A 82 -6.15 -12.34 22.43
CA ALA A 82 -5.07 -13.00 23.15
C ALA A 82 -3.79 -13.03 22.30
N ALA A 83 -2.65 -12.70 22.92
CA ALA A 83 -1.36 -12.92 22.28
C ALA A 83 -1.11 -14.43 22.14
N TRP A 84 -0.38 -14.84 21.12
CA TRP A 84 0.03 -16.23 20.90
C TRP A 84 1.54 -16.32 20.68
N ALA A 85 2.09 -17.49 20.99
CA ALA A 85 3.49 -17.82 20.77
C ALA A 85 3.64 -19.31 20.47
N ASP A 86 4.54 -19.65 19.56
CA ASP A 86 4.96 -21.03 19.33
C ASP A 86 6.06 -21.37 20.35
N VAL A 87 5.66 -22.11 21.39
CA VAL A 87 6.52 -22.49 22.51
C VAL A 87 7.09 -23.87 22.23
N ARG A 88 8.42 -23.97 22.32
CA ARG A 88 9.16 -25.19 22.12
C ARG A 88 9.37 -25.90 23.44
N PHE A 89 8.90 -27.14 23.51
CA PHE A 89 9.13 -28.05 24.64
C PHE A 89 10.32 -28.95 24.29
N VAL A 90 11.42 -28.81 25.01
CA VAL A 90 12.70 -29.50 24.75
C VAL A 90 12.96 -30.52 25.86
N ARG A 91 13.34 -31.74 25.48
CA ARG A 91 13.71 -32.82 26.39
C ARG A 91 15.08 -32.56 27.01
N THR A 92 15.19 -32.62 28.33
CA THR A 92 16.43 -32.31 29.07
C THR A 92 17.10 -33.54 29.70
N GLY A 93 16.46 -34.71 29.67
CA GLY A 93 16.97 -35.96 30.25
C GLY A 93 17.16 -37.08 29.24
N GLY A 94 17.81 -38.18 29.67
CA GLY A 94 18.01 -39.39 28.85
C GLY A 94 16.80 -40.32 28.74
N ASP A 95 15.71 -40.02 29.46
CA ASP A 95 14.46 -40.76 29.39
C ASP A 95 13.77 -40.50 28.03
N ARG A 96 13.52 -41.58 27.29
CA ARG A 96 12.89 -41.57 25.96
C ARG A 96 11.41 -41.93 26.00
N ALA A 97 10.73 -41.85 27.15
CA ALA A 97 9.29 -41.99 27.18
C ALA A 97 8.59 -40.84 26.42
N ALA A 98 7.45 -41.14 25.80
CA ALA A 98 6.60 -40.11 25.21
C ALA A 98 6.01 -39.23 26.32
N VAL A 99 6.15 -37.91 26.19
CA VAL A 99 5.65 -36.95 27.19
C VAL A 99 4.37 -36.32 26.67
N ARG A 100 3.26 -36.50 27.39
CA ARG A 100 1.99 -35.85 27.08
C ARG A 100 1.98 -34.45 27.66
N ILE A 101 1.64 -33.47 26.83
CA ILE A 101 1.42 -32.07 27.21
C ILE A 101 -0.10 -31.86 27.20
N PRO A 102 -0.78 -31.85 28.36
CA PRO A 102 -2.23 -31.64 28.41
C PRO A 102 -2.62 -30.26 27.89
N ALA A 103 -3.86 -30.14 27.39
CA ALA A 103 -4.50 -28.83 27.26
C ALA A 103 -4.60 -28.17 28.65
N GLY A 104 -4.36 -26.87 28.73
CA GLY A 104 -4.31 -26.09 29.96
C GLY A 104 -2.93 -26.02 30.63
N THR A 105 -1.88 -26.61 30.04
CA THR A 105 -0.51 -26.50 30.56
C THR A 105 -0.06 -25.04 30.53
N ARG A 106 0.47 -24.53 31.63
CA ARG A 106 0.88 -23.12 31.78
C ARG A 106 2.39 -22.91 31.70
N VAL A 107 2.81 -21.95 30.86
CA VAL A 107 4.18 -21.44 30.77
C VAL A 107 4.17 -19.94 31.08
N ALA A 108 5.04 -19.48 31.97
CA ALA A 108 5.14 -18.10 32.39
C ALA A 108 6.43 -17.44 31.90
N ALA A 109 6.36 -16.13 31.71
CA ALA A 109 7.54 -15.28 31.58
C ALA A 109 8.44 -15.41 32.82
N ALA A 110 9.76 -15.37 32.62
CA ALA A 110 10.73 -15.30 33.72
C ALA A 110 10.40 -14.11 34.65
N ARG A 111 10.62 -14.26 35.97
CA ARG A 111 10.32 -13.21 36.96
C ARG A 111 11.14 -11.95 36.68
N GLY A 112 10.47 -10.89 36.22
CA GLY A 112 10.96 -9.51 36.22
C GLY A 112 10.41 -8.69 37.40
N VAL A 113 10.51 -7.36 37.33
CA VAL A 113 10.05 -6.39 38.35
C VAL A 113 8.51 -6.36 38.52
N ASP A 114 7.76 -6.98 37.60
CA ASP A 114 6.30 -6.94 37.57
C ASP A 114 5.66 -7.98 38.53
N PRO A 115 4.76 -7.56 39.46
CA PRO A 115 4.15 -8.45 40.44
C PRO A 115 3.21 -9.54 39.86
N ARG A 116 2.79 -9.45 38.59
CA ARG A 116 1.94 -10.47 37.93
C ARG A 116 2.61 -11.01 36.67
N PRO A 117 3.19 -12.23 36.71
CA PRO A 117 3.88 -12.79 35.55
C PRO A 117 2.89 -13.11 34.43
N VAL A 118 3.25 -12.77 33.19
CA VAL A 118 2.51 -13.11 31.98
C VAL A 118 2.50 -14.63 31.83
N VAL A 119 1.31 -15.24 31.72
CA VAL A 119 1.12 -16.69 31.60
C VAL A 119 0.45 -17.04 30.28
N PHE A 120 1.00 -18.04 29.61
CA PHE A 120 0.48 -18.65 28.40
C PHE A 120 -0.06 -20.05 28.71
N VAL A 121 -1.13 -20.46 28.05
CA VAL A 121 -1.76 -21.77 28.18
C VAL A 121 -1.75 -22.54 26.86
N THR A 122 -1.55 -23.86 26.91
CA THR A 122 -1.87 -24.74 25.79
C THR A 122 -3.39 -24.86 25.65
N THR A 123 -3.90 -24.72 24.45
CA THR A 123 -5.35 -24.81 24.14
C THR A 123 -5.74 -26.22 23.71
N GLU A 124 -4.83 -26.91 23.02
CA GLU A 124 -4.97 -28.30 22.59
C GLU A 124 -3.88 -29.18 23.25
N PRO A 125 -4.16 -30.46 23.48
CA PRO A 125 -3.15 -31.39 23.98
C PRO A 125 -2.12 -31.68 22.89
N ALA A 126 -0.85 -31.76 23.26
CA ALA A 126 0.25 -32.16 22.38
C ALA A 126 0.99 -33.38 22.94
N LEU A 127 1.71 -34.08 22.07
CA LEU A 127 2.55 -35.21 22.45
C LEU A 127 3.98 -34.92 21.99
N LEU A 128 4.95 -35.08 22.88
CA LEU A 128 6.37 -35.17 22.53
C LEU A 128 6.72 -36.66 22.37
N PRO A 129 6.94 -37.15 21.14
CA PRO A 129 7.30 -38.55 20.88
C PRO A 129 8.59 -38.99 21.58
N ALA A 130 8.75 -40.30 21.73
CA ALA A 130 9.91 -40.94 22.36
C ALA A 130 11.24 -40.66 21.64
N ASP A 131 11.17 -40.53 20.32
CA ASP A 131 12.25 -40.33 19.36
C ASP A 131 12.51 -38.85 19.02
N ALA A 132 11.63 -37.94 19.44
CA ALA A 132 11.77 -36.51 19.24
C ALA A 132 12.46 -35.83 20.44
N GLY A 133 13.43 -34.96 20.14
CA GLY A 133 14.11 -34.12 21.14
C GLY A 133 13.30 -32.88 21.55
N GLU A 134 12.40 -32.43 20.67
CA GLU A 134 11.58 -31.23 20.87
C GLU A 134 10.22 -31.33 20.17
N VAL A 135 9.24 -30.59 20.67
CA VAL A 135 7.95 -30.36 20.01
C VAL A 135 7.55 -28.89 20.17
N THR A 136 7.03 -28.30 19.09
CA THR A 136 6.52 -26.93 19.10
C THR A 136 5.01 -26.95 19.29
N VAL A 137 4.52 -26.19 20.26
CA VAL A 137 3.10 -26.10 20.59
C VAL A 137 2.71 -24.64 20.64
N ARG A 138 1.62 -24.30 19.95
CA ARG A 138 1.04 -22.96 20.00
C ARG A 138 0.34 -22.74 21.33
N MET A 139 0.72 -21.67 22.01
CA MET A 139 0.15 -21.28 23.30
C MET A 139 -0.43 -19.86 23.23
N HIS A 140 -1.42 -19.57 24.08
CA HIS A 140 -2.14 -18.30 24.09
C HIS A 140 -2.10 -17.62 25.48
N HIS A 141 -1.97 -16.30 25.51
CA HIS A 141 -2.12 -15.48 26.72
C HIS A 141 -3.61 -15.24 27.00
N CYS A 142 -4.27 -16.23 27.58
CA CYS A 142 -5.67 -16.14 27.98
C CYS A 142 -5.97 -17.11 29.13
N GLU A 143 -7.10 -16.91 29.79
CA GLU A 143 -7.66 -17.90 30.72
C GLU A 143 -8.71 -18.76 29.97
N PRO A 144 -8.49 -20.08 29.80
CA PRO A 144 -9.47 -20.95 29.18
C PRO A 144 -10.60 -21.24 30.17
N VAL A 145 -11.83 -20.90 29.79
CA VAL A 145 -13.03 -21.22 30.57
C VAL A 145 -13.73 -22.38 29.87
N GLU A 146 -13.75 -23.53 30.55
CA GLU A 146 -14.38 -24.75 30.05
C GLU A 146 -15.81 -24.89 30.59
N ALA A 147 -16.78 -25.00 29.68
CA ALA A 147 -18.17 -25.35 29.97
C ALA A 147 -18.85 -24.52 31.09
N GLU A 148 -18.74 -23.19 31.03
CA GLU A 148 -19.47 -22.32 31.96
C GLU A 148 -20.98 -22.45 31.75
N LEU A 149 -21.73 -22.66 32.82
CA LEU A 149 -23.19 -22.64 32.78
C LEU A 149 -23.71 -21.21 32.70
N LEU A 150 -24.23 -20.82 31.53
CA LEU A 150 -24.85 -19.50 31.35
C LEU A 150 -26.25 -19.42 31.94
N GLY A 151 -26.97 -20.55 31.94
CA GLY A 151 -28.34 -20.64 32.42
C GLY A 151 -29.11 -21.80 31.79
N VAL A 152 -30.43 -21.74 31.90
CA VAL A 152 -31.36 -22.75 31.39
C VAL A 152 -32.24 -22.14 30.30
N GLY A 153 -32.50 -22.89 29.24
CA GLY A 153 -33.42 -22.53 28.17
C GLY A 153 -34.83 -22.34 28.72
N THR A 154 -35.50 -21.29 28.28
CA THR A 154 -36.88 -20.97 28.68
C THR A 154 -37.90 -21.41 27.63
N GLY A 155 -37.43 -21.78 26.43
CA GLY A 155 -38.28 -22.00 25.26
C GLY A 155 -38.91 -20.72 24.69
N GLN A 156 -38.61 -19.54 25.24
CA GLN A 156 -39.20 -18.27 24.82
C GLN A 156 -38.30 -17.53 23.82
N PRO A 157 -38.89 -16.82 22.83
CA PRO A 157 -38.13 -15.98 21.91
C PRO A 157 -37.41 -14.82 22.61
N GLY A 158 -36.28 -14.40 22.05
CA GLY A 158 -35.51 -13.25 22.54
C GLY A 158 -34.79 -13.49 23.87
N GLN A 159 -34.68 -14.75 24.32
CA GLN A 159 -33.92 -15.10 25.51
C GLN A 159 -32.48 -14.58 25.40
N ALA A 160 -31.98 -13.98 26.49
CA ALA A 160 -30.60 -13.56 26.60
C ALA A 160 -29.96 -14.13 27.87
N LEU A 161 -28.74 -14.62 27.74
CA LEU A 161 -27.93 -15.16 28.84
C LEU A 161 -26.58 -14.44 28.87
N ARG A 162 -25.93 -14.36 30.03
CA ARG A 162 -24.68 -13.60 30.20
C ARG A 162 -23.58 -14.46 30.80
N ALA A 163 -22.41 -14.44 30.19
CA ALA A 163 -21.20 -15.03 30.76
C ALA A 163 -20.67 -14.20 31.93
N ALA A 164 -20.21 -14.87 32.98
CA ALA A 164 -19.70 -14.26 34.20
C ALA A 164 -18.34 -13.58 34.01
N ARG A 165 -17.49 -14.08 33.09
CA ARG A 165 -16.12 -13.56 32.86
C ARG A 165 -15.99 -12.86 31.52
N ALA A 166 -16.72 -11.76 31.36
CA ALA A 166 -16.50 -10.83 30.26
C ALA A 166 -15.29 -9.91 30.54
N PRO A 167 -14.57 -9.43 29.51
CA PRO A 167 -14.77 -9.68 28.08
C PRO A 167 -14.25 -11.06 27.61
N LEU A 168 -14.91 -11.61 26.58
CA LEU A 168 -14.52 -12.84 25.90
C LEU A 168 -13.44 -12.53 24.84
N ALA A 169 -12.23 -13.04 25.04
CA ALA A 169 -11.09 -12.83 24.16
C ALA A 169 -11.28 -13.53 22.81
N ARG A 170 -10.73 -12.95 21.73
CA ARG A 170 -10.49 -13.67 20.47
C ARG A 170 -9.12 -14.35 20.49
N THR A 171 -9.02 -15.52 19.86
CA THR A 171 -7.73 -16.17 19.56
C THR A 171 -7.59 -16.37 18.05
N ALA A 172 -6.39 -16.76 17.60
CA ALA A 172 -6.16 -17.11 16.19
C ALA A 172 -6.77 -18.48 15.81
N GLU A 173 -7.40 -19.17 16.75
CA GLU A 173 -7.96 -20.50 16.55
C GLU A 173 -9.33 -20.43 15.89
N ALA A 174 -9.62 -21.39 15.01
CA ALA A 174 -10.90 -21.46 14.31
C ALA A 174 -12.11 -21.68 15.24
N ARG A 175 -11.88 -22.15 16.47
CA ARG A 175 -12.92 -22.49 17.47
C ARG A 175 -12.64 -21.84 18.83
N ASP A 176 -12.45 -20.53 18.82
CA ASP A 176 -12.15 -19.74 20.02
C ASP A 176 -13.35 -19.54 20.97
N LEU A 177 -14.57 -19.82 20.48
CA LEU A 177 -15.83 -19.71 21.21
C LEU A 177 -16.81 -20.81 20.74
N LEU A 178 -17.37 -21.56 21.69
CA LEU A 178 -18.40 -22.57 21.43
C LEU A 178 -19.55 -22.40 22.41
N LEU A 179 -20.78 -22.42 21.91
CA LEU A 179 -21.99 -22.46 22.73
C LEU A 179 -22.68 -23.80 22.49
N GLY A 180 -22.97 -24.51 23.58
CA GLY A 180 -23.65 -25.80 23.56
C GLY A 180 -24.99 -25.74 24.27
N VAL A 181 -26.01 -26.31 23.66
CA VAL A 181 -27.34 -26.49 24.26
C VAL A 181 -27.53 -27.99 24.54
N GLU A 182 -27.93 -28.32 25.76
CA GLU A 182 -28.15 -29.70 26.18
C GLU A 182 -29.26 -30.35 25.34
N VAL A 183 -28.96 -31.55 24.84
CA VAL A 183 -29.89 -32.38 24.07
C VAL A 183 -29.93 -33.80 24.66
N PRO A 184 -31.09 -34.50 24.59
CA PRO A 184 -31.18 -35.90 24.99
C PRO A 184 -30.15 -36.78 24.26
N ALA A 185 -29.61 -37.79 24.94
CA ALA A 185 -28.65 -38.72 24.35
C ALA A 185 -29.22 -39.40 23.09
N GLY A 186 -28.47 -39.34 21.99
CA GLY A 186 -28.88 -39.92 20.69
C GLY A 186 -29.79 -39.03 19.82
N SER A 187 -30.11 -37.80 20.25
CA SER A 187 -30.94 -36.86 19.48
C SER A 187 -30.16 -35.80 18.68
N VAL A 188 -28.82 -35.94 18.63
CA VAL A 188 -27.96 -35.03 17.84
C VAL A 188 -28.26 -35.24 16.35
N GLU A 189 -28.58 -34.16 15.64
CA GLU A 189 -28.84 -34.18 14.21
C GLU A 189 -27.62 -34.69 13.42
N LEU A 190 -27.88 -35.41 12.32
CA LEU A 190 -26.84 -36.01 11.48
C LEU A 190 -25.93 -34.90 10.89
N GLY A 191 -24.67 -34.86 11.34
CA GLY A 191 -23.68 -33.84 10.92
C GLY A 191 -23.53 -32.64 11.87
N ALA A 192 -24.34 -32.55 12.94
CA ALA A 192 -24.16 -31.53 13.97
C ALA A 192 -22.94 -31.85 14.86
N VAL A 193 -22.21 -30.81 15.25
CA VAL A 193 -21.08 -30.95 16.19
C VAL A 193 -21.67 -31.00 17.60
N ALA A 194 -21.38 -32.06 18.35
CA ALA A 194 -21.76 -32.17 19.75
C ALA A 194 -20.53 -32.36 20.64
N ARG A 195 -20.65 -31.95 21.90
CA ARG A 195 -19.61 -32.08 22.92
C ARG A 195 -20.21 -32.68 24.19
N GLU A 196 -19.54 -33.68 24.75
CA GLU A 196 -19.94 -34.25 26.04
C GLU A 196 -19.30 -33.49 27.18
N HIS A 197 -20.07 -33.25 28.24
CA HIS A 197 -19.57 -32.66 29.47
C HIS A 197 -20.43 -33.12 30.65
N GLU A 198 -19.78 -33.64 31.71
CA GLU A 198 -20.44 -34.18 32.91
C GLU A 198 -21.56 -35.21 32.61
N GLY A 199 -21.35 -36.06 31.60
CA GLY A 199 -22.30 -37.10 31.21
C GLY A 199 -23.52 -36.63 30.41
N ALA A 200 -23.59 -35.34 30.06
CA ALA A 200 -24.61 -34.78 29.18
C ALA A 200 -24.03 -34.39 27.82
N THR A 201 -24.84 -34.53 26.76
CA THR A 201 -24.47 -34.16 25.39
C THR A 201 -24.97 -32.75 25.08
N TYR A 202 -24.08 -31.88 24.61
CA TYR A 202 -24.39 -30.51 24.21
C TYR A 202 -24.19 -30.35 22.71
N GLU A 203 -25.25 -29.98 22.00
CA GLU A 203 -25.17 -29.66 20.57
C GLU A 203 -24.64 -28.23 20.38
N VAL A 204 -23.61 -28.08 19.54
CA VAL A 204 -22.93 -26.80 19.33
C VAL A 204 -23.70 -25.96 18.33
N TRP A 205 -24.13 -24.79 18.76
CA TRP A 205 -24.82 -23.81 17.93
C TRP A 205 -23.79 -22.88 17.26
N ARG A 206 -24.18 -22.24 16.15
CA ARG A 206 -23.27 -21.37 15.37
C ARG A 206 -23.49 -19.88 15.70
N PRO A 207 -22.43 -19.11 16.00
CA PRO A 207 -22.55 -17.67 16.14
C PRO A 207 -22.85 -17.01 14.79
N VAL A 208 -23.69 -15.98 14.77
CA VAL A 208 -23.97 -15.12 13.61
C VAL A 208 -23.86 -13.64 14.00
N ASP A 209 -23.75 -12.75 13.02
CA ASP A 209 -23.75 -11.29 13.27
C ASP A 209 -25.17 -10.71 13.23
N SER A 210 -26.11 -11.40 12.59
CA SER A 210 -27.53 -11.05 12.52
C SER A 210 -28.39 -12.30 12.29
N PHE A 211 -29.64 -12.26 12.74
CA PHE A 211 -30.66 -13.27 12.43
C PHE A 211 -31.27 -13.10 11.03
N ALA A 212 -30.91 -12.05 10.29
CA ALA A 212 -31.44 -11.81 8.94
C ALA A 212 -31.03 -12.92 7.95
N GLY A 213 -31.99 -13.41 7.16
CA GLY A 213 -31.76 -14.47 6.17
C GLY A 213 -31.55 -15.87 6.77
N VAL A 214 -31.75 -16.02 8.08
CA VAL A 214 -31.69 -17.29 8.78
C VAL A 214 -33.07 -17.93 8.82
N GLY A 215 -33.15 -19.26 8.67
CA GLY A 215 -34.40 -20.01 8.75
C GLY A 215 -34.82 -20.35 10.18
N PRO A 216 -36.13 -20.59 10.44
CA PRO A 216 -36.70 -20.76 11.79
C PRO A 216 -36.15 -21.97 12.57
N GLN A 217 -35.58 -22.96 11.89
CA GLN A 217 -34.97 -24.14 12.52
C GLN A 217 -33.45 -24.01 12.72
N ALA A 218 -32.84 -22.92 12.25
CA ALA A 218 -31.40 -22.77 12.34
C ALA A 218 -30.94 -22.54 13.79
N LYS A 219 -29.99 -23.34 14.23
CA LYS A 219 -29.40 -23.29 15.57
C LYS A 219 -28.28 -22.26 15.63
N VAL A 220 -28.66 -21.00 15.78
CA VAL A 220 -27.75 -19.84 15.78
C VAL A 220 -27.96 -18.92 16.97
N TYR A 221 -26.94 -18.13 17.31
CA TYR A 221 -27.00 -17.13 18.38
C TYR A 221 -26.16 -15.90 18.03
N LEU A 222 -26.48 -14.76 18.66
CA LEU A 222 -25.65 -13.56 18.67
C LEU A 222 -24.82 -13.53 19.95
N VAL A 223 -23.60 -13.00 19.89
CA VAL A 223 -22.75 -12.84 21.07
C VAL A 223 -22.03 -11.49 21.04
N ASP A 224 -22.30 -10.66 22.05
CA ASP A 224 -21.47 -9.51 22.37
C ASP A 224 -20.34 -9.97 23.28
N ARG A 225 -19.16 -10.18 22.68
CA ARG A 225 -17.95 -10.61 23.40
C ARG A 225 -17.46 -9.58 24.42
N CYS A 226 -17.78 -8.30 24.28
CA CYS A 226 -17.33 -7.29 25.23
C CYS A 226 -18.11 -7.37 26.54
N SER A 227 -19.42 -7.62 26.46
CA SER A 227 -20.29 -7.71 27.63
C SER A 227 -20.57 -9.15 28.08
N GLY A 228 -20.22 -10.14 27.26
CA GLY A 228 -20.50 -11.55 27.48
C GLY A 228 -21.98 -11.91 27.26
N LEU A 229 -22.76 -11.04 26.59
CA LEU A 229 -24.19 -11.25 26.36
C LEU A 229 -24.39 -12.16 25.15
N VAL A 230 -25.09 -13.27 25.35
CA VAL A 230 -25.56 -14.19 24.32
C VAL A 230 -27.05 -13.95 24.12
N THR A 231 -27.47 -13.71 22.88
CA THR A 231 -28.88 -13.48 22.52
C THR A 231 -29.35 -14.54 21.53
N PHE A 232 -30.51 -15.14 21.82
CA PHE A 232 -31.17 -16.11 20.96
C PHE A 232 -32.26 -15.45 20.11
N ALA A 233 -32.78 -16.21 19.15
CA ALA A 233 -33.66 -15.68 18.12
C ALA A 233 -34.90 -14.97 18.69
N PRO A 234 -35.23 -13.74 18.22
CA PRO A 234 -36.46 -13.06 18.59
C PRO A 234 -37.67 -13.69 17.88
N ALA A 235 -38.88 -13.27 18.30
CA ALA A 235 -40.11 -13.61 17.61
C ALA A 235 -40.20 -12.83 16.28
N LEU A 236 -40.60 -13.53 15.21
CA LEU A 236 -40.95 -12.95 13.91
C LEU A 236 -42.38 -12.39 13.92
N ASP A 237 -43.32 -13.11 14.54
CA ASP A 237 -44.68 -12.66 14.84
C ASP A 237 -45.04 -13.06 16.27
N LEU A 238 -45.60 -12.11 17.03
CA LEU A 238 -46.08 -12.31 18.40
C LEU A 238 -47.50 -12.91 18.43
N ARG A 239 -48.19 -12.96 17.29
CA ARG A 239 -49.52 -13.55 17.17
C ARG A 239 -49.38 -15.05 16.93
N ALA A 240 -50.14 -15.84 17.69
CA ALA A 240 -50.35 -17.24 17.32
C ALA A 240 -50.97 -17.29 15.91
N PRO A 241 -50.64 -18.29 15.07
CA PRO A 241 -51.37 -18.50 13.82
C PRO A 241 -52.87 -18.56 14.15
N ALA A 242 -53.69 -17.74 13.49
CA ALA A 242 -55.12 -17.89 13.60
C ALA A 242 -55.45 -19.33 13.20
N ALA A 243 -56.12 -20.07 14.10
CA ALA A 243 -56.58 -21.41 13.79
C ALA A 243 -57.48 -21.31 12.55
N ASP A 244 -57.02 -21.86 11.44
CA ASP A 244 -57.80 -21.94 10.22
C ASP A 244 -58.94 -22.94 10.48
N PRO A 245 -60.23 -22.55 10.44
CA PRO A 245 -61.34 -23.41 10.86
C PRO A 245 -61.56 -24.67 9.99
N GLY A 246 -60.70 -24.90 8.97
CA GLY A 246 -60.80 -26.01 8.02
C GLY A 246 -59.53 -26.82 7.80
N ALA A 247 -58.42 -26.55 8.50
CA ALA A 247 -57.20 -27.34 8.37
C ALA A 247 -57.23 -28.52 9.35
N ALA A 248 -57.20 -29.76 8.82
CA ALA A 248 -57.08 -30.96 9.64
C ALA A 248 -55.83 -30.87 10.53
N GLU A 249 -55.99 -31.17 11.82
CA GLU A 249 -54.91 -31.15 12.79
C GLU A 249 -53.71 -31.97 12.27
N PRO A 250 -52.52 -31.37 12.15
CA PRO A 250 -51.31 -32.16 11.99
C PRO A 250 -51.10 -32.91 13.29
N THR A 251 -51.28 -34.23 13.25
CA THR A 251 -50.95 -35.14 14.35
C THR A 251 -49.46 -35.03 14.67
N GLY A 252 -49.12 -34.27 15.72
CA GLY A 252 -47.79 -34.27 16.32
C GLY A 252 -47.17 -32.93 16.72
N ALA A 253 -47.78 -31.79 16.39
CA ALA A 253 -47.23 -30.48 16.80
C ALA A 253 -47.82 -30.01 18.14
N GLN A 254 -47.14 -30.33 19.25
CA GLN A 254 -47.39 -29.63 20.51
C GLN A 254 -47.04 -28.14 20.38
N GLY A 255 -48.05 -27.28 20.44
CA GLY A 255 -47.93 -25.88 20.83
C GLY A 255 -47.94 -24.84 19.70
N GLY A 256 -49.07 -24.14 19.55
CA GLY A 256 -49.18 -22.87 18.81
C GLY A 256 -48.41 -21.74 19.50
N GLY A 257 -47.07 -21.81 19.45
CA GLY A 257 -46.17 -20.79 19.98
C GLY A 257 -45.84 -19.69 18.97
N PRO A 258 -45.20 -18.59 19.42
CA PRO A 258 -44.72 -17.52 18.54
C PRO A 258 -43.75 -18.06 17.48
N VAL A 259 -43.91 -17.61 16.23
CA VAL A 259 -42.98 -17.98 15.14
C VAL A 259 -41.66 -17.27 15.39
N THR A 260 -40.56 -18.00 15.51
CA THR A 260 -39.23 -17.44 15.73
C THR A 260 -38.44 -17.31 14.44
N VAL A 261 -37.47 -16.39 14.40
CA VAL A 261 -36.59 -16.20 13.23
C VAL A 261 -35.56 -17.34 13.11
N ALA A 262 -35.20 -17.97 14.22
CA ALA A 262 -34.32 -19.14 14.29
C ALA A 262 -34.68 -19.99 15.53
N ALA A 263 -33.99 -21.11 15.74
CA ALA A 263 -34.26 -22.00 16.87
C ALA A 263 -33.97 -21.30 18.21
N VAL A 264 -34.75 -21.66 19.24
CA VAL A 264 -34.56 -21.18 20.62
C VAL A 264 -34.23 -22.36 21.54
N PRO A 265 -33.40 -22.17 22.58
CA PRO A 265 -33.09 -23.25 23.52
C PRO A 265 -34.36 -23.82 24.15
N PRO A 266 -34.59 -25.14 24.08
CA PRO A 266 -35.78 -25.76 24.67
C PRO A 266 -35.90 -25.47 26.17
N ALA A 267 -37.14 -25.43 26.67
CA ALA A 267 -37.40 -25.23 28.09
C ALA A 267 -36.72 -26.32 28.92
N GLY A 268 -35.90 -25.92 29.90
CA GLY A 268 -35.17 -26.85 30.77
C GLY A 268 -33.79 -27.28 30.26
N ALA A 269 -33.41 -26.99 29.01
CA ALA A 269 -32.10 -27.36 28.47
C ALA A 269 -30.98 -26.47 29.07
N ARG A 270 -29.91 -27.05 29.61
CA ARG A 270 -28.77 -26.26 30.09
C ARG A 270 -27.98 -25.70 28.92
N VAL A 271 -27.64 -24.42 29.00
CA VAL A 271 -26.83 -23.72 28.00
C VAL A 271 -25.44 -23.47 28.58
N ARG A 272 -24.40 -23.98 27.90
CA ARG A 272 -23.01 -23.84 28.33
C ARG A 272 -22.14 -23.15 27.29
N LEU A 273 -21.11 -22.45 27.77
CA LEU A 273 -20.16 -21.71 26.94
C LEU A 273 -18.72 -22.17 27.20
N TRP A 274 -17.97 -22.42 26.12
CA TRP A 274 -16.53 -22.63 26.14
C TRP A 274 -15.87 -21.45 25.45
N TYR A 275 -14.99 -20.76 26.16
CA TYR A 275 -14.41 -19.52 25.66
C TYR A 275 -13.06 -19.24 26.30
N ARG A 276 -12.43 -18.16 25.84
CA ARG A 276 -11.20 -17.61 26.42
C ARG A 276 -11.52 -16.27 27.06
N ALA A 277 -11.15 -16.08 28.30
CA ALA A 277 -11.27 -14.82 29.03
C ALA A 277 -9.92 -14.11 29.09
N GLY A 278 -9.95 -12.79 29.19
CA GLY A 278 -8.73 -11.96 29.28
C GLY A 278 -8.14 -11.63 27.91
N GLY A 279 -6.84 -11.87 27.74
CA GLY A 279 -6.08 -11.34 26.60
C GLY A 279 -5.59 -9.92 26.87
N GLY A 280 -5.11 -9.24 25.82
CA GLY A 280 -4.56 -7.89 25.95
C GLY A 280 -3.12 -7.76 25.48
N ARG A 281 -2.60 -6.53 25.53
CA ARG A 281 -1.25 -6.17 25.07
C ARG A 281 -0.16 -6.73 25.97
N THR A 282 -0.47 -7.00 27.24
CA THR A 282 0.47 -7.59 28.21
C THR A 282 1.00 -8.95 27.78
N GLY A 283 0.28 -9.65 26.90
CA GLY A 283 0.74 -10.92 26.33
C GLY A 283 1.86 -10.78 25.29
N ASN A 284 2.13 -9.59 24.76
CA ASN A 284 3.15 -9.41 23.72
C ASN A 284 4.55 -9.35 24.36
N VAL A 285 5.20 -10.52 24.48
CA VAL A 285 6.51 -10.67 25.13
C VAL A 285 7.61 -10.98 24.11
N ALA A 286 8.85 -10.59 24.42
CA ALA A 286 10.00 -10.83 23.55
C ALA A 286 10.35 -12.33 23.43
N ALA A 287 11.12 -12.68 22.41
CA ALA A 287 11.73 -14.00 22.27
C ALA A 287 12.56 -14.35 23.51
N GLY A 288 12.56 -15.64 23.89
CA GLY A 288 13.31 -16.16 25.04
C GLY A 288 12.76 -15.77 26.42
N THR A 289 11.59 -15.14 26.50
CA THR A 289 11.00 -14.68 27.77
C THR A 289 10.19 -15.79 28.48
N LEU A 290 9.49 -16.64 27.73
CA LEU A 290 8.62 -17.71 28.22
C LEU A 290 9.43 -18.97 28.54
N THR A 291 9.99 -19.03 29.75
CA THR A 291 10.91 -20.10 30.16
C THR A 291 10.45 -20.89 31.38
N THR A 292 9.49 -20.37 32.15
CA THR A 292 9.09 -20.96 33.43
C THR A 292 7.84 -21.81 33.30
N LEU A 293 7.96 -23.14 33.34
CA LEU A 293 6.82 -24.05 33.43
C LEU A 293 6.13 -23.93 34.79
N ARG A 294 4.83 -23.60 34.80
CA ARG A 294 4.01 -23.53 36.02
C ARG A 294 3.42 -24.88 36.39
N ASP A 295 3.10 -25.67 35.37
CA ASP A 295 2.68 -27.07 35.50
C ASP A 295 3.88 -27.94 35.08
N PRO A 296 4.63 -28.51 36.04
CA PRO A 296 5.89 -29.19 35.74
C PRO A 296 5.66 -30.47 34.93
N LEU A 297 6.38 -30.57 33.82
CA LEU A 297 6.47 -31.78 32.99
C LEU A 297 7.83 -32.44 33.23
N PRO A 298 7.89 -33.69 33.73
CA PRO A 298 9.16 -34.36 34.03
C PRO A 298 10.08 -34.42 32.80
N GLY A 299 11.34 -33.98 32.96
CA GLY A 299 12.37 -34.06 31.92
C GLY A 299 12.18 -33.14 30.72
N VAL A 300 11.33 -32.11 30.82
CA VAL A 300 11.03 -31.15 29.74
C VAL A 300 11.21 -29.72 30.23
N ARG A 301 11.83 -28.88 29.39
CA ARG A 301 11.86 -27.42 29.54
C ARG A 301 11.06 -26.74 28.43
N ALA A 302 10.60 -25.52 28.66
CA ALA A 302 9.91 -24.72 27.66
C ALA A 302 10.71 -23.47 27.31
N GLU A 303 10.73 -23.08 26.04
CA GLU A 303 11.33 -21.84 25.54
C GLU A 303 10.52 -21.30 24.35
N ASN A 304 10.42 -19.97 24.18
CA ASN A 304 9.81 -19.36 23.00
C ASN A 304 10.91 -18.79 22.07
N PRO A 305 11.20 -19.41 20.93
CA PRO A 305 12.23 -18.92 20.00
C PRO A 305 11.84 -17.59 19.35
N GLU A 306 10.55 -17.38 19.11
CA GLU A 306 9.98 -16.18 18.51
C GLU A 306 9.24 -15.33 19.56
N PRO A 307 9.09 -14.01 19.33
CA PRO A 307 8.30 -13.16 20.21
C PRO A 307 6.81 -13.56 20.17
N ALA A 308 6.13 -13.42 21.31
CA ALA A 308 4.69 -13.55 21.35
C ALA A 308 4.02 -12.29 20.79
N SER A 309 2.99 -12.45 19.95
CA SER A 309 2.34 -11.34 19.25
C SER A 309 0.83 -11.53 19.11
N GLY A 310 0.12 -10.53 18.58
CA GLY A 310 -1.33 -10.58 18.34
C GLY A 310 -2.21 -10.12 19.51
N GLY A 311 -1.64 -9.85 20.68
CA GLY A 311 -2.37 -9.36 21.85
C GLY A 311 -2.88 -7.93 21.67
N ARG A 312 -4.20 -7.72 21.82
CA ARG A 312 -4.85 -6.40 21.73
C ARG A 312 -5.81 -6.19 22.89
N GLU A 313 -5.82 -4.98 23.43
CA GLU A 313 -6.79 -4.56 24.46
C GLU A 313 -8.22 -4.48 23.90
N LEU A 314 -9.19 -4.49 24.82
CA LEU A 314 -10.56 -4.10 24.52
C LEU A 314 -10.58 -2.69 23.92
N GLU A 315 -11.38 -2.48 22.88
CA GLU A 315 -11.51 -1.16 22.28
C GLU A 315 -12.06 -0.12 23.27
N SER A 316 -11.42 1.06 23.33
CA SER A 316 -11.88 2.17 24.14
C SER A 316 -13.19 2.76 23.60
N LEU A 317 -13.96 3.40 24.48
CA LEU A 317 -15.20 4.07 24.07
C LEU A 317 -14.93 5.18 23.04
N GLU A 318 -13.88 5.96 23.23
CA GLU A 318 -13.50 7.03 22.30
C GLU A 318 -13.22 6.51 20.88
N SER A 319 -12.49 5.40 20.76
CA SER A 319 -12.23 4.74 19.47
C SER A 319 -13.54 4.27 18.83
N ALA A 320 -14.40 3.64 19.63
CA ALA A 320 -15.69 3.14 19.17
C ALA A 320 -16.65 4.26 18.73
N LEU A 321 -16.62 5.43 19.38
CA LEU A 321 -17.42 6.60 18.97
C LEU A 321 -16.94 7.23 17.67
N VAL A 322 -15.62 7.17 17.40
CA VAL A 322 -15.08 7.60 16.11
C VAL A 322 -15.46 6.60 15.02
N ARG A 323 -15.37 5.29 15.30
CA ARG A 323 -15.65 4.20 14.34
C ARG A 323 -17.15 4.00 14.07
N GLY A 324 -18.00 4.15 15.09
CA GLY A 324 -19.39 3.73 15.07
C GLY A 324 -20.27 4.40 14.01
N PRO A 325 -20.24 5.74 13.85
CA PRO A 325 -20.97 6.40 12.77
C PRO A 325 -20.62 5.80 11.40
N TYR A 326 -19.33 5.54 11.16
CA TYR A 326 -18.87 5.00 9.89
C TYR A 326 -19.31 3.54 9.65
N GLU A 327 -19.24 2.69 10.67
CA GLU A 327 -19.72 1.30 10.55
C GLU A 327 -21.23 1.23 10.30
N PHE A 328 -22.00 2.11 10.96
CA PHE A 328 -23.44 2.23 10.73
C PHE A 328 -23.74 2.65 9.28
N PHE A 329 -23.05 3.65 8.75
CA PHE A 329 -23.25 4.11 7.37
C PHE A 329 -22.78 3.11 6.32
N ALA A 330 -21.74 2.31 6.61
CA ALA A 330 -21.23 1.30 5.68
C ALA A 330 -22.17 0.08 5.54
N GLN A 331 -23.12 -0.14 6.46
CA GLN A 331 -24.07 -1.27 6.45
C GLN A 331 -23.41 -2.65 6.22
N GLN A 332 -22.16 -2.84 6.68
CA GLN A 332 -21.35 -4.04 6.42
C GLN A 332 -21.13 -4.37 4.92
N ARG A 333 -21.20 -3.36 4.04
CA ARG A 333 -20.98 -3.49 2.60
C ARG A 333 -19.89 -2.52 2.14
N ALA A 334 -19.06 -2.96 1.20
CA ALA A 334 -18.02 -2.13 0.61
C ALA A 334 -18.53 -1.55 -0.73
N VAL A 335 -18.97 -0.29 -0.70
CA VAL A 335 -19.51 0.41 -1.89
C VAL A 335 -18.62 1.58 -2.28
N THR A 336 -18.35 2.49 -1.35
CA THR A 336 -17.47 3.64 -1.57
C THR A 336 -16.03 3.32 -1.19
N ALA A 337 -15.05 4.07 -1.72
CA ALA A 337 -13.66 3.95 -1.32
C ALA A 337 -13.50 4.02 0.22
N ARG A 338 -14.27 4.90 0.86
CA ARG A 338 -14.23 5.06 2.31
C ARG A 338 -14.69 3.80 3.04
N ASP A 339 -15.72 3.11 2.54
CA ASP A 339 -16.19 1.85 3.13
C ASP A 339 -15.11 0.77 3.07
N PHE A 340 -14.41 0.63 1.93
CA PHE A 340 -13.29 -0.30 1.80
C PHE A 340 -12.17 0.01 2.81
N GLU A 341 -11.84 1.30 3.01
CA GLU A 341 -10.81 1.71 3.98
C GLU A 341 -11.19 1.36 5.43
N ILE A 342 -12.44 1.63 5.82
CA ILE A 342 -12.93 1.37 7.17
C ILE A 342 -12.95 -0.13 7.46
N LEU A 343 -13.49 -0.92 6.52
CA LEU A 343 -13.58 -2.38 6.67
C LEU A 343 -12.18 -3.01 6.74
N ALA A 344 -11.22 -2.52 5.93
CA ALA A 344 -9.85 -2.99 5.96
C ALA A 344 -9.14 -2.69 7.29
N ALA A 345 -9.29 -1.46 7.81
CA ALA A 345 -8.68 -1.04 9.08
C ALA A 345 -9.34 -1.69 10.32
N GLY A 346 -10.53 -2.27 10.19
CA GLY A 346 -11.18 -3.05 11.26
C GLY A 346 -10.49 -4.39 11.56
N SER A 347 -9.70 -4.91 10.62
CA SER A 347 -8.87 -6.10 10.83
C SER A 347 -7.69 -5.76 11.74
N GLY A 348 -7.49 -6.48 12.84
CA GLY A 348 -6.51 -6.10 13.87
C GLY A 348 -5.05 -5.99 13.41
N GLY A 349 -4.70 -6.45 12.21
CA GLY A 349 -3.37 -6.35 11.62
C GLY A 349 -3.13 -5.09 10.78
N VAL A 350 -4.15 -4.26 10.55
CA VAL A 350 -4.05 -3.05 9.70
C VAL A 350 -4.35 -1.82 10.52
N SER A 351 -3.47 -0.81 10.46
CA SER A 351 -3.70 0.47 11.17
C SER A 351 -4.32 1.54 10.28
N ARG A 352 -4.02 1.56 8.99
CA ARG A 352 -4.58 2.49 8.01
C ARG A 352 -4.78 1.77 6.68
N ALA A 353 -5.76 2.21 5.91
CA ALA A 353 -5.96 1.74 4.55
C ALA A 353 -6.32 2.94 3.64
N ARG A 354 -6.03 2.82 2.35
CA ARG A 354 -6.48 3.73 1.30
C ARG A 354 -7.04 2.91 0.16
N ALA A 355 -8.26 3.21 -0.27
CA ALA A 355 -8.89 2.52 -1.38
C ALA A 355 -9.07 3.45 -2.58
N PHE A 356 -8.90 2.91 -3.77
CA PHE A 356 -9.17 3.62 -5.02
C PHE A 356 -9.54 2.63 -6.13
N THR A 357 -10.21 3.14 -7.15
CA THR A 357 -10.47 2.36 -8.37
C THR A 357 -9.22 2.32 -9.22
N ARG A 358 -8.73 1.13 -9.56
CA ARG A 358 -7.47 0.99 -10.32
C ARG A 358 -7.54 1.69 -11.66
N ALA A 359 -8.68 1.65 -12.36
CA ALA A 359 -8.89 2.33 -13.64
C ALA A 359 -8.78 3.87 -13.55
N ALA A 360 -8.89 4.48 -12.36
CA ALA A 360 -8.68 5.91 -12.19
C ALA A 360 -7.19 6.29 -12.05
N VAL A 361 -6.35 5.32 -11.68
CA VAL A 361 -4.91 5.54 -11.44
C VAL A 361 -4.07 4.95 -12.56
N TYR A 362 -4.44 3.77 -13.06
CA TYR A 362 -3.67 2.97 -14.00
C TYR A 362 -4.44 2.74 -15.29
N SER A 363 -3.84 3.11 -16.43
CA SER A 363 -4.41 2.95 -17.77
C SER A 363 -4.64 1.50 -18.20
N PHE A 364 -3.93 0.54 -17.61
CA PHE A 364 -4.06 -0.89 -17.92
C PHE A 364 -5.12 -1.61 -17.09
N ALA A 365 -5.64 -0.96 -16.05
CA ALA A 365 -6.56 -1.60 -15.13
C ALA A 365 -7.99 -1.65 -15.70
N ARG A 366 -8.70 -2.74 -15.36
CA ARG A 366 -10.09 -2.91 -15.82
C ARG A 366 -11.03 -2.07 -14.95
N PRO A 367 -12.11 -1.50 -15.53
CA PRO A 367 -13.18 -0.91 -14.75
C PRO A 367 -13.78 -1.92 -13.75
N GLY A 368 -14.13 -1.47 -12.56
CA GLY A 368 -14.66 -2.33 -11.48
C GLY A 368 -13.60 -2.97 -10.57
N GLU A 369 -12.31 -2.84 -10.89
CA GLU A 369 -11.22 -3.24 -9.98
C GLU A 369 -10.98 -2.16 -8.92
N VAL A 370 -11.15 -2.53 -7.66
CA VAL A 370 -10.82 -1.71 -6.48
C VAL A 370 -9.54 -2.23 -5.86
N GLU A 371 -8.57 -1.36 -5.65
CA GLU A 371 -7.33 -1.66 -4.95
C GLU A 371 -7.33 -0.97 -3.59
N VAL A 372 -6.99 -1.75 -2.56
CA VAL A 372 -6.91 -1.29 -1.17
C VAL A 372 -5.48 -1.45 -0.69
N VAL A 373 -4.84 -0.31 -0.44
CA VAL A 373 -3.47 -0.22 0.04
C VAL A 373 -3.49 -0.18 1.57
N LEU A 374 -2.80 -1.13 2.21
CA LEU A 374 -2.81 -1.36 3.65
C LEU A 374 -1.52 -0.86 4.30
N VAL A 375 -1.63 -0.28 5.48
CA VAL A 375 -0.51 0.06 6.36
C VAL A 375 -0.59 -0.85 7.59
N PRO A 376 0.47 -1.62 7.89
CA PRO A 376 0.42 -2.61 8.97
C PRO A 376 0.27 -1.92 10.33
N TYR A 377 -0.33 -2.64 11.27
CA TYR A 377 -0.31 -2.24 12.67
C TYR A 377 1.08 -2.46 13.28
N VAL A 378 1.68 -1.39 13.79
CA VAL A 378 2.95 -1.44 14.52
C VAL A 378 2.72 -0.99 15.97
N PRO A 379 3.04 -1.83 16.97
CA PRO A 379 2.81 -1.51 18.37
C PRO A 379 3.72 -0.36 18.84
N PRO A 380 3.27 0.51 19.78
CA PRO A 380 4.07 1.63 20.30
C PRO A 380 5.47 1.26 20.79
N GLU A 381 5.63 0.07 21.37
CA GLU A 381 6.91 -0.47 21.86
C GLU A 381 7.93 -0.66 20.75
N ALA A 382 7.47 -0.96 19.53
CA ALA A 382 8.31 -1.11 18.34
C ALA A 382 8.63 0.23 17.63
N ARG A 383 8.13 1.36 18.16
CA ARG A 383 8.35 2.71 17.62
C ARG A 383 8.73 3.74 18.70
N PRO A 384 9.85 3.53 19.42
CA PRO A 384 10.29 4.44 20.48
C PRO A 384 10.47 5.87 19.93
N GLY A 385 9.90 6.87 20.61
CA GLY A 385 9.97 8.27 20.19
C GLY A 385 9.26 8.59 18.86
N GLY A 386 8.45 7.67 18.32
CA GLY A 386 7.82 7.79 17.00
C GLY A 386 8.71 7.39 15.83
N ARG A 387 9.93 6.89 16.09
CA ARG A 387 10.83 6.36 15.06
C ARG A 387 10.22 5.12 14.42
N LEU A 388 10.04 5.16 13.11
CA LEU A 388 9.38 4.09 12.36
C LEU A 388 10.11 3.83 11.05
N PRO A 389 11.30 3.21 11.05
CA PRO A 389 12.03 2.95 9.82
C PRO A 389 11.24 1.98 8.92
N VAL A 390 11.46 2.06 7.60
CA VAL A 390 10.77 1.21 6.61
C VAL A 390 10.96 -0.29 6.89
N ALA A 391 12.11 -0.69 7.44
CA ALA A 391 12.37 -2.07 7.84
C ALA A 391 11.40 -2.58 8.92
N VAL A 392 11.01 -1.74 9.88
CA VAL A 392 10.04 -2.09 10.93
C VAL A 392 8.65 -2.23 10.31
N LEU A 393 8.24 -1.31 9.43
CA LEU A 393 6.96 -1.44 8.72
C LEU A 393 6.88 -2.78 7.97
N ARG A 394 7.92 -3.12 7.19
CA ARG A 394 8.00 -4.39 6.45
C ARG A 394 7.98 -5.62 7.36
N ALA A 395 8.65 -5.58 8.51
CA ALA A 395 8.64 -6.68 9.47
C ALA A 395 7.23 -6.96 10.04
N HIS A 396 6.34 -5.97 10.01
CA HIS A 396 4.95 -6.07 10.47
C HIS A 396 3.95 -6.29 9.32
N GLU A 397 4.39 -6.46 8.07
CA GLU A 397 3.56 -6.82 6.92
C GLU A 397 3.24 -8.32 6.92
N VAL A 398 2.25 -8.73 7.73
CA VAL A 398 1.87 -10.15 7.87
C VAL A 398 0.96 -10.60 6.72
N GLU A 399 1.48 -11.40 5.80
CA GLU A 399 0.75 -11.85 4.59
C GLU A 399 -0.58 -12.57 4.89
N GLU A 400 -0.67 -13.33 5.99
CA GLU A 400 -1.93 -13.94 6.44
C GLU A 400 -2.99 -12.88 6.78
N SER A 401 -2.60 -11.79 7.44
CA SER A 401 -3.49 -10.66 7.72
C SER A 401 -3.97 -10.00 6.44
N ARG A 402 -3.06 -9.77 5.47
CA ARG A 402 -3.43 -9.20 4.15
C ARG A 402 -4.48 -10.05 3.44
N ARG A 403 -4.29 -11.37 3.38
CA ARG A 403 -5.24 -12.32 2.75
C ARG A 403 -6.58 -12.34 3.48
N GLN A 404 -6.56 -12.29 4.81
CA GLN A 404 -7.79 -12.24 5.60
C GLN A 404 -8.60 -10.96 5.31
N VAL A 405 -7.93 -9.81 5.20
CA VAL A 405 -8.58 -8.55 4.80
C VAL A 405 -9.17 -8.64 3.40
N GLU A 406 -8.40 -9.14 2.44
CA GLU A 406 -8.86 -9.30 1.06
C GLU A 406 -10.11 -10.19 0.98
N ALA A 407 -10.11 -11.33 1.67
CA ALA A 407 -11.26 -12.22 1.74
C ALA A 407 -12.47 -11.58 2.42
N ASP A 408 -12.26 -10.73 3.43
CA ASP A 408 -13.34 -10.04 4.12
C ASP A 408 -13.97 -8.94 3.26
N LEU A 409 -13.15 -8.19 2.51
CA LEU A 409 -13.61 -7.21 1.54
C LEU A 409 -14.33 -7.90 0.36
N ASP A 410 -13.83 -9.04 -0.12
CA ASP A 410 -14.45 -9.80 -1.21
C ASP A 410 -15.84 -10.34 -0.85
N ARG A 411 -16.08 -10.67 0.43
CA ARG A 411 -17.43 -11.04 0.90
C ARG A 411 -18.42 -9.87 0.95
N ARG A 412 -17.93 -8.63 1.07
CA ARG A 412 -18.75 -7.43 1.32
C ARG A 412 -18.88 -6.49 0.12
N ARG A 413 -18.08 -6.70 -0.93
CA ARG A 413 -18.10 -5.86 -2.14
C ARG A 413 -19.41 -6.00 -2.93
N ALA A 414 -19.67 -5.02 -3.79
CA ALA A 414 -20.76 -5.11 -4.76
C ALA A 414 -20.50 -6.19 -5.84
N LEU A 415 -21.58 -6.77 -6.37
CA LEU A 415 -21.50 -7.66 -7.53
C LEU A 415 -20.90 -6.91 -8.73
N GLY A 416 -20.04 -7.58 -9.49
CA GLY A 416 -19.35 -6.99 -10.66
C GLY A 416 -18.10 -6.16 -10.33
N THR A 417 -17.79 -5.94 -9.04
CA THR A 417 -16.50 -5.40 -8.62
C THR A 417 -15.51 -6.52 -8.30
N SER A 418 -14.21 -6.25 -8.33
CA SER A 418 -13.19 -7.12 -7.75
C SER A 418 -12.34 -6.30 -6.79
N CYS A 419 -11.90 -6.92 -5.70
CA CYS A 419 -11.07 -6.27 -4.69
C CYS A 419 -9.68 -6.90 -4.70
N ARG A 420 -8.64 -6.06 -4.67
CA ARG A 420 -7.26 -6.47 -4.44
C ARG A 420 -6.69 -5.71 -3.25
N ALA A 421 -6.16 -6.43 -2.26
CA ALA A 421 -5.49 -5.80 -1.12
C ALA A 421 -3.97 -5.95 -1.21
N GLY A 422 -3.22 -4.86 -1.02
CA GLY A 422 -1.75 -4.85 -1.08
C GLY A 422 -1.15 -3.99 0.02
N TRP A 423 0.09 -4.25 0.42
CA TRP A 423 0.80 -3.40 1.38
C TRP A 423 1.25 -2.09 0.73
N ALA A 424 1.22 -1.01 1.52
CA ALA A 424 1.68 0.31 1.10
C ALA A 424 3.19 0.29 0.82
N ARG A 425 3.59 1.05 -0.19
CA ARG A 425 5.01 1.32 -0.45
C ARG A 425 5.43 2.60 0.28
N TYR A 426 6.67 2.59 0.75
CA TYR A 426 7.22 3.67 1.55
C TYR A 426 8.47 4.25 0.89
N LYS A 427 8.61 5.57 0.94
CA LYS A 427 9.83 6.28 0.57
C LYS A 427 10.40 6.96 1.80
N ALA A 428 11.60 6.53 2.21
CA ALA A 428 12.30 7.15 3.32
C ALA A 428 12.86 8.51 2.88
N VAL A 429 12.73 9.52 3.74
CA VAL A 429 13.30 10.85 3.53
C VAL A 429 14.04 11.31 4.77
N SER A 430 15.31 11.62 4.58
CA SER A 430 16.17 12.25 5.56
C SER A 430 16.18 13.76 5.35
N ILE A 431 16.30 14.50 6.45
CA ILE A 431 16.35 15.97 6.42
C ILE A 431 17.72 16.35 6.94
N ARG A 432 18.49 17.06 6.11
CA ARG A 432 19.70 17.74 6.52
C ARG A 432 19.37 19.22 6.71
N ALA A 433 19.55 19.74 7.91
CA ALA A 433 19.24 21.15 8.18
C ALA A 433 20.22 21.77 9.17
N ARG A 434 20.48 23.07 9.01
CA ARG A 434 21.21 23.89 9.98
C ARG A 434 20.23 24.81 10.69
N VAL A 435 20.15 24.69 12.01
CA VAL A 435 19.14 25.34 12.86
C VAL A 435 19.83 26.20 13.92
N VAL A 436 19.41 27.46 14.02
CA VAL A 436 19.95 28.40 15.02
C VAL A 436 18.97 28.52 16.18
N VAL A 437 19.46 28.28 17.40
CA VAL A 437 18.65 28.34 18.63
C VAL A 437 18.82 29.64 19.39
N ARG A 438 17.89 29.92 20.30
CA ARG A 438 17.96 31.09 21.18
C ARG A 438 19.11 30.96 22.19
N PRO A 439 19.72 32.07 22.65
CA PRO A 439 20.91 32.02 23.52
C PRO A 439 20.74 31.28 24.85
N GLU A 440 19.52 31.23 25.38
CA GLU A 440 19.22 30.64 26.71
C GLU A 440 18.83 29.15 26.64
N GLU A 441 18.77 28.55 25.44
CA GLU A 441 18.36 27.15 25.26
C GLU A 441 19.56 26.19 25.26
N ASP A 442 19.35 24.99 25.82
CA ASP A 442 20.30 23.89 25.69
C ASP A 442 20.23 23.28 24.28
N VAL A 443 21.31 23.44 23.53
CA VAL A 443 21.50 22.95 22.15
C VAL A 443 21.16 21.45 22.03
N GLU A 444 21.60 20.62 22.96
CA GLU A 444 21.41 19.16 22.89
C GLU A 444 19.99 18.74 23.29
N ALA A 445 19.35 19.50 24.17
CA ALA A 445 17.93 19.32 24.47
C ALA A 445 17.07 19.70 23.26
N VAL A 446 17.34 20.85 22.62
CA VAL A 446 16.61 21.29 21.42
C VAL A 446 16.84 20.29 20.26
N ARG A 447 18.08 19.83 20.06
CA ARG A 447 18.40 18.80 19.06
C ARG A 447 17.52 17.57 19.23
N ARG A 448 17.46 16.99 20.45
CA ARG A 448 16.62 15.81 20.73
C ARG A 448 15.14 16.07 20.44
N ARG A 449 14.59 17.21 20.88
CA ARG A 449 13.18 17.57 20.63
C ARG A 449 12.88 17.75 19.14
N ILE A 450 13.80 18.35 18.38
CA ILE A 450 13.68 18.47 16.91
C ILE A 450 13.64 17.09 16.26
N HIS A 451 14.56 16.18 16.62
CA HIS A 451 14.57 14.82 16.09
C HIS A 451 13.26 14.08 16.38
N ASP A 452 12.82 14.08 17.64
CA ASP A 452 11.58 13.40 18.05
C ASP A 452 10.37 13.98 17.32
N ARG A 453 10.31 15.30 17.14
CA ARG A 453 9.24 15.99 16.41
C ARG A 453 9.22 15.61 14.94
N LEU A 454 10.38 15.57 14.27
CA LEU A 454 10.47 15.16 12.86
C LEU A 454 9.99 13.71 12.68
N HIS A 455 10.45 12.78 13.53
CA HIS A 455 10.02 11.37 13.50
C HIS A 455 8.52 11.21 13.76
N GLN A 456 7.95 11.97 14.72
CA GLN A 456 6.54 11.90 15.03
C GLN A 456 5.66 12.54 13.94
N THR A 457 6.12 13.58 13.28
CA THR A 457 5.32 14.30 12.26
C THR A 457 5.35 13.59 10.91
N LEU A 458 6.53 13.14 10.48
CA LEU A 458 6.78 12.40 9.23
C LEU A 458 6.61 10.89 9.43
N SER A 459 5.46 10.48 9.98
CA SER A 459 5.15 9.08 10.25
C SER A 459 4.00 8.58 9.38
N PRO A 460 4.13 7.40 8.73
CA PRO A 460 3.02 6.70 8.09
C PRO A 460 1.89 6.30 9.04
N LEU A 461 2.15 6.26 10.35
CA LEU A 461 1.15 5.88 11.36
C LEU A 461 0.74 7.10 12.19
N PRO A 462 -0.46 7.07 12.80
CA PRO A 462 -0.86 8.09 13.76
C PRO A 462 0.13 8.20 14.92
N THR A 463 0.49 9.44 15.28
CA THR A 463 1.33 9.79 16.42
C THR A 463 0.64 10.87 17.27
N GLY A 464 1.21 11.21 18.43
CA GLY A 464 0.68 12.27 19.28
C GLY A 464 0.68 13.66 18.61
N LEU A 465 1.66 13.94 17.75
CA LEU A 465 1.77 15.21 17.01
C LEU A 465 1.01 15.20 15.68
N ASN A 466 0.83 14.02 15.07
CA ASN A 466 0.08 13.86 13.83
C ASN A 466 -0.94 12.71 13.97
N PRO A 467 -2.17 13.01 14.45
CA PRO A 467 -3.16 11.98 14.75
C PRO A 467 -3.73 11.28 13.50
N THR A 468 -3.52 11.82 12.31
CA THR A 468 -3.92 11.17 11.05
C THR A 468 -2.79 10.37 10.40
N GLY A 469 -1.55 10.55 10.87
CA GLY A 469 -0.35 10.18 10.13
C GLY A 469 -0.15 11.06 8.89
N TRP A 470 1.01 10.92 8.24
CA TRP A 470 1.29 11.57 6.97
C TRP A 470 0.30 11.09 5.90
N ALA A 471 -0.24 11.99 5.07
CA ALA A 471 -1.25 11.60 4.09
C ALA A 471 -0.60 10.88 2.89
N PHE A 472 -1.36 9.97 2.27
CA PHE A 472 -0.95 9.30 1.05
C PHE A 472 -0.78 10.31 -0.10
N GLY A 473 0.29 10.18 -0.86
CA GLY A 473 0.60 11.11 -1.96
C GLY A 473 1.04 12.51 -1.53
N GLU A 474 1.00 12.85 -0.23
CA GLU A 474 1.32 14.19 0.22
C GLU A 474 2.81 14.48 0.06
N PRO A 475 3.19 15.50 -0.74
CA PRO A 475 4.58 15.85 -0.95
C PRO A 475 5.15 16.57 0.27
N LEU A 476 6.40 16.26 0.61
CA LEU A 476 7.15 16.99 1.64
C LEU A 476 7.82 18.21 1.00
N ARG A 477 7.35 19.41 1.34
CA ARG A 477 7.93 20.67 0.86
C ARG A 477 8.80 21.32 1.93
N ALA A 478 9.73 22.16 1.52
CA ALA A 478 10.56 22.97 2.43
C ALA A 478 9.70 23.74 3.45
N SER A 479 8.58 24.33 3.01
CA SER A 479 7.64 25.05 3.88
C SER A 479 7.04 24.19 5.00
N ASN A 480 6.84 22.89 4.77
CA ASN A 480 6.38 21.98 5.81
C ASN A 480 7.44 21.86 6.92
N VAL A 481 8.73 21.73 6.54
CA VAL A 481 9.85 21.64 7.49
C VAL A 481 10.05 22.94 8.26
N TYR A 482 10.06 24.10 7.58
CA TYR A 482 10.16 25.39 8.27
C TYR A 482 9.04 25.56 9.32
N ARG A 483 7.81 25.14 8.99
CA ARG A 483 6.70 25.14 9.96
C ARG A 483 6.93 24.17 11.12
N MET A 484 7.44 22.96 10.85
CA MET A 484 7.72 21.95 11.88
C MET A 484 8.86 22.36 12.82
N LEU A 485 9.81 23.17 12.35
CA LEU A 485 10.98 23.57 13.12
C LEU A 485 10.79 24.95 13.77
N GLU A 486 10.47 26.00 13.00
CA GLU A 486 10.43 27.38 13.52
C GLU A 486 9.17 27.68 14.34
N HIS A 487 8.00 27.25 13.86
CA HIS A 487 6.74 27.60 14.52
C HIS A 487 6.39 26.64 15.66
N ALA A 488 6.79 25.38 15.54
CA ALA A 488 6.39 24.34 16.48
C ALA A 488 7.40 24.11 17.61
N GLU A 489 8.65 24.55 17.48
CA GLU A 489 9.68 24.41 18.50
C GLU A 489 10.11 25.79 19.06
N PRO A 490 9.69 26.17 20.29
CA PRO A 490 9.92 27.50 20.85
C PRO A 490 11.41 27.90 20.97
N GLY A 491 12.30 26.92 21.11
CA GLY A 491 13.74 27.16 21.26
C GLY A 491 14.46 27.53 19.95
N VAL A 492 13.81 27.32 18.79
CA VAL A 492 14.36 27.66 17.48
C VAL A 492 14.16 29.16 17.20
N ARG A 493 15.21 29.82 16.70
CA ARG A 493 15.14 31.22 16.26
C ARG A 493 14.83 31.32 14.77
N TYR A 494 15.60 30.59 13.94
CA TYR A 494 15.37 30.44 12.51
C TYR A 494 16.11 29.20 11.98
N VAL A 495 15.69 28.72 10.82
CA VAL A 495 16.37 27.64 10.09
C VAL A 495 17.16 28.25 8.93
N GLU A 496 18.45 27.98 8.86
CA GLU A 496 19.36 28.60 7.87
C GLU A 496 19.36 27.87 6.54
N SER A 497 19.32 26.54 6.57
CA SER A 497 19.22 25.73 5.35
C SER A 497 18.50 24.42 5.61
N VAL A 498 17.78 23.94 4.60
CA VAL A 498 17.09 22.64 4.59
C VAL A 498 17.41 21.95 3.27
N ARG A 499 17.80 20.68 3.35
CA ARG A 499 17.91 19.76 2.22
C ARG A 499 17.26 18.44 2.56
N PHE A 500 16.52 17.90 1.63
CA PHE A 500 15.97 16.55 1.66
C PHE A 500 16.94 15.60 1.00
N VAL A 501 17.16 14.44 1.63
CA VAL A 501 17.99 13.35 1.10
C VAL A 501 17.11 12.12 0.99
N VAL A 502 17.09 11.50 -0.18
CA VAL A 502 16.41 10.21 -0.44
C VAL A 502 17.45 9.10 -0.63
N ASP A 503 17.07 7.85 -0.39
CA ASP A 503 18.02 6.73 -0.46
C ASP A 503 18.54 6.50 -1.88
N GLU A 504 17.65 6.51 -2.87
CA GLU A 504 17.99 6.20 -4.26
C GLU A 504 17.30 7.17 -5.23
N ALA A 505 18.04 7.63 -6.25
CA ALA A 505 17.55 8.45 -7.35
C ALA A 505 18.37 8.20 -8.63
N PRO A 506 17.84 8.48 -9.85
CA PRO A 506 18.62 8.40 -11.08
C PRO A 506 19.51 9.65 -11.29
N ASP A 507 20.42 9.92 -10.35
CA ASP A 507 21.28 11.11 -10.30
C ASP A 507 22.64 10.95 -11.01
N ALA A 508 22.99 9.72 -11.42
CA ALA A 508 24.22 9.42 -12.15
C ALA A 508 24.05 8.23 -13.09
N GLN A 509 24.87 8.20 -14.14
CA GLN A 509 25.02 7.07 -15.07
C GLN A 509 23.68 6.55 -15.66
N VAL A 510 22.81 7.47 -16.09
CA VAL A 510 21.52 7.11 -16.66
C VAL A 510 21.70 6.76 -18.14
N ARG A 511 21.52 5.48 -18.49
CA ARG A 511 21.76 4.97 -19.85
C ARG A 511 20.51 4.85 -20.72
N ALA A 512 19.35 4.87 -20.09
CA ALA A 512 18.06 4.74 -20.76
C ALA A 512 17.06 5.68 -20.13
N VAL A 513 16.30 6.37 -20.96
CA VAL A 513 15.15 7.19 -20.57
C VAL A 513 14.02 6.87 -21.55
N ALA A 514 12.83 6.63 -21.02
CA ALA A 514 11.66 6.33 -21.85
C ALA A 514 10.41 6.97 -21.26
N VAL A 515 9.44 7.27 -22.12
CA VAL A 515 8.12 7.76 -21.73
C VAL A 515 7.08 6.69 -21.95
N ASP A 516 6.18 6.52 -20.97
CA ASP A 516 5.00 5.70 -21.18
C ASP A 516 3.95 6.51 -21.96
N GLN A 517 3.52 5.97 -23.10
CA GLN A 517 2.58 6.68 -23.97
C GLN A 517 1.11 6.45 -23.58
N TYR A 518 0.83 5.49 -22.69
CA TYR A 518 -0.52 5.18 -22.19
C TYR A 518 -0.81 5.86 -20.86
N GLN A 519 0.19 5.93 -19.97
CA GLN A 519 0.06 6.52 -18.64
C GLN A 519 0.63 7.95 -18.62
N PRO A 520 -0.23 8.98 -18.52
CA PRO A 520 0.23 10.37 -18.51
C PRO A 520 1.20 10.65 -17.36
N GLY A 521 2.25 11.43 -17.64
CA GLY A 521 3.24 11.81 -16.63
C GLY A 521 4.17 10.68 -16.20
N THR A 522 4.08 9.48 -16.80
CA THR A 522 4.93 8.35 -16.45
C THR A 522 6.18 8.27 -17.31
N TRP A 523 7.33 8.24 -16.65
CA TRP A 523 8.65 8.17 -17.28
C TRP A 523 9.50 7.12 -16.58
N TYR A 524 10.45 6.56 -17.32
CA TYR A 524 11.40 5.56 -16.83
C TYR A 524 12.83 6.03 -17.03
N ALA A 525 13.71 5.70 -16.09
CA ALA A 525 15.14 5.97 -16.16
C ALA A 525 15.93 4.75 -15.63
N GLY A 526 16.88 4.26 -16.41
CA GLY A 526 17.73 3.12 -16.03
C GLY A 526 19.10 3.57 -15.50
N ARG A 527 19.45 3.16 -14.28
CA ARG A 527 20.76 3.40 -13.64
C ARG A 527 21.26 2.10 -13.01
N GLY A 528 22.41 1.60 -13.46
CA GLY A 528 22.98 0.35 -12.93
C GLY A 528 21.93 -0.78 -12.97
N PRO A 529 21.75 -1.56 -11.89
CA PRO A 529 20.76 -2.63 -11.82
C PRO A 529 19.32 -2.13 -11.53
N VAL A 530 19.09 -0.82 -11.40
CA VAL A 530 17.81 -0.27 -10.96
C VAL A 530 17.11 0.49 -12.08
N LEU A 531 15.85 0.17 -12.29
CA LEU A 531 14.91 0.97 -13.08
C LEU A 531 14.13 1.89 -12.16
N PHE A 532 14.21 3.19 -12.40
CA PHE A 532 13.40 4.20 -11.75
C PHE A 532 12.19 4.54 -12.60
N ARG A 533 11.07 4.84 -11.95
CA ARG A 533 9.86 5.38 -12.56
C ARG A 533 9.52 6.71 -11.91
N SER A 534 9.12 7.68 -12.71
CA SER A 534 8.44 8.89 -12.27
C SER A 534 6.97 8.79 -12.65
N SER A 535 6.06 9.17 -11.76
CA SER A 535 4.61 9.22 -12.02
C SER A 535 4.07 10.66 -12.16
N ASN A 536 4.96 11.65 -12.06
CA ASN A 536 4.63 13.07 -12.02
C ASN A 536 5.54 13.91 -12.92
N ALA A 537 5.80 13.39 -14.12
CA ALA A 537 6.51 14.10 -15.19
C ALA A 537 7.97 14.49 -14.81
N GLY A 538 8.66 13.56 -14.16
CA GLY A 538 10.07 13.72 -13.77
C GLY A 538 10.28 14.71 -12.63
N VAL A 539 9.27 14.97 -11.78
CA VAL A 539 9.48 15.79 -10.55
C VAL A 539 10.07 14.94 -9.43
N GLY A 540 9.60 13.69 -9.29
CA GLY A 540 10.15 12.70 -8.37
C GLY A 540 10.29 11.35 -9.04
N TRP A 541 11.19 10.54 -8.48
CA TRP A 541 11.54 9.21 -8.97
C TRP A 541 11.45 8.20 -7.84
N GLU A 542 10.96 7.02 -8.17
CA GLU A 542 10.87 5.86 -7.29
C GLU A 542 11.47 4.63 -7.98
N PRO A 543 12.17 3.74 -7.26
CA PRO A 543 12.55 2.44 -7.80
C PRO A 543 11.30 1.65 -8.21
N ALA A 544 11.27 1.21 -9.47
CA ALA A 544 10.22 0.36 -10.03
C ALA A 544 10.72 -1.07 -10.25
N GLY A 545 11.96 -1.25 -10.69
CA GLY A 545 12.58 -2.57 -10.86
C GLY A 545 13.97 -2.60 -10.28
N ARG A 546 14.32 -3.71 -9.62
CA ARG A 546 15.69 -4.01 -9.20
C ARG A 546 16.06 -5.38 -9.77
N PHE A 547 17.08 -5.40 -10.61
CA PHE A 547 17.62 -6.60 -11.25
C PHE A 547 18.88 -7.08 -10.50
N ASP A 548 19.48 -8.18 -10.96
CA ASP A 548 20.69 -8.74 -10.35
C ASP A 548 21.81 -7.69 -10.26
N ASP A 549 22.64 -7.72 -9.21
CA ASP A 549 23.65 -6.67 -8.96
C ASP A 549 24.75 -6.61 -10.04
N ASP A 550 24.96 -7.68 -10.82
CA ASP A 550 25.87 -7.72 -11.96
C ASP A 550 25.22 -7.24 -13.27
N GLU A 551 23.92 -6.93 -13.25
CA GLU A 551 23.17 -6.42 -14.38
C GLU A 551 23.16 -4.89 -14.44
N THR A 552 23.18 -4.36 -15.66
CA THR A 552 23.04 -2.92 -15.93
C THR A 552 21.93 -2.69 -16.94
N VAL A 553 20.94 -1.87 -16.59
CA VAL A 553 19.88 -1.42 -17.48
C VAL A 553 20.47 -0.59 -18.61
N VAL A 554 20.29 -1.05 -19.85
CA VAL A 554 20.81 -0.39 -21.06
C VAL A 554 19.70 0.15 -21.97
N ARG A 555 18.54 -0.49 -21.99
CA ARG A 555 17.37 -0.04 -22.76
C ARG A 555 16.08 -0.29 -22.00
N VAL A 556 15.15 0.65 -22.16
CA VAL A 556 13.80 0.59 -21.61
C VAL A 556 12.83 0.95 -22.74
N ALA A 557 11.86 0.10 -22.99
CA ALA A 557 10.91 0.25 -24.07
C ALA A 557 9.50 -0.05 -23.57
N PRO A 558 8.74 0.98 -23.13
CA PRO A 558 7.30 0.88 -22.97
C PRO A 558 6.64 0.48 -24.29
N ALA A 559 5.52 -0.24 -24.22
CA ALA A 559 4.78 -0.61 -25.41
C ALA A 559 4.31 0.64 -26.16
N PRO A 560 4.37 0.65 -27.51
CA PRO A 560 3.97 1.81 -28.31
C PRO A 560 2.46 2.05 -28.19
N ALA A 561 2.03 3.32 -28.11
CA ALA A 561 0.62 3.66 -28.20
C ALA A 561 0.07 3.38 -29.61
N PRO A 562 -1.25 3.12 -29.76
CA PRO A 562 -1.85 2.80 -31.05
C PRO A 562 -2.04 4.05 -31.93
N VAL A 563 -0.94 4.71 -32.31
CA VAL A 563 -0.93 5.96 -33.11
C VAL A 563 -1.35 5.71 -34.57
N ARG A 564 -1.29 4.45 -35.03
CA ARG A 564 -1.71 3.99 -36.37
C ARG A 564 -2.58 2.73 -36.23
N PRO A 565 -3.53 2.51 -37.16
CA PRO A 565 -4.19 1.20 -37.28
C PRO A 565 -3.13 0.10 -37.38
N GLY A 566 -3.30 -1.04 -36.70
CA GLY A 566 -2.33 -2.15 -36.73
C GLY A 566 -1.29 -2.15 -35.60
N VAL A 567 -1.13 -1.07 -34.84
CA VAL A 567 -0.38 -1.10 -33.57
C VAL A 567 -1.30 -1.63 -32.47
N VAL A 568 -0.98 -2.80 -31.93
CA VAL A 568 -1.81 -3.45 -30.89
C VAL A 568 -1.54 -2.83 -29.52
N ALA A 569 -2.61 -2.37 -28.87
CA ALA A 569 -2.52 -1.66 -27.60
C ALA A 569 -2.15 -2.60 -26.44
N ARG A 570 -1.14 -2.21 -25.66
CA ARG A 570 -0.65 -2.95 -24.47
C ARG A 570 -0.36 -1.98 -23.32
N PRO A 571 -1.39 -1.32 -22.77
CA PRO A 571 -1.19 -0.41 -21.65
C PRO A 571 -0.52 -1.15 -20.48
N GLY A 572 0.40 -0.49 -19.78
CA GLY A 572 1.14 -1.07 -18.66
C GLY A 572 2.33 -1.96 -19.04
N ALA A 573 2.48 -2.34 -20.31
CA ALA A 573 3.57 -3.21 -20.74
C ALA A 573 4.88 -2.44 -20.95
N VAL A 574 5.95 -2.88 -20.31
CA VAL A 574 7.29 -2.30 -20.42
C VAL A 574 8.34 -3.41 -20.49
N ALA A 575 9.19 -3.36 -21.51
CA ALA A 575 10.33 -4.25 -21.66
C ALA A 575 11.62 -3.53 -21.26
N VAL A 576 12.50 -4.22 -20.53
CA VAL A 576 13.80 -3.73 -20.11
C VAL A 576 14.88 -4.70 -20.56
N VAL A 577 15.95 -4.17 -21.14
CA VAL A 577 17.15 -4.93 -21.45
C VAL A 577 18.22 -4.58 -20.43
N THR A 578 18.77 -5.62 -19.81
CA THR A 578 19.95 -5.53 -18.97
C THR A 578 21.13 -6.26 -19.60
N THR A 579 22.34 -5.76 -19.36
CA THR A 579 23.59 -6.43 -19.76
C THR A 579 24.35 -6.85 -18.52
N ARG A 580 24.94 -8.05 -18.53
CA ARG A 580 25.72 -8.55 -17.39
C ARG A 580 27.20 -8.20 -17.50
N ALA A 581 27.87 -8.07 -16.36
CA ALA A 581 29.32 -7.83 -16.30
C ALA A 581 30.14 -8.97 -16.92
N ALA A 582 29.69 -10.22 -16.77
CA ALA A 582 30.34 -11.42 -17.32
C ALA A 582 30.11 -11.64 -18.83
N GLY A 583 29.31 -10.78 -19.48
CA GLY A 583 28.84 -10.98 -20.87
C GLY A 583 27.39 -11.44 -20.94
N GLY A 584 26.76 -11.24 -22.09
CA GLY A 584 25.34 -11.53 -22.31
C GLY A 584 24.37 -10.44 -21.83
N SER A 585 23.09 -10.68 -22.11
CA SER A 585 21.99 -9.77 -21.82
C SER A 585 20.73 -10.53 -21.42
N ARG A 586 19.87 -9.89 -20.62
CA ARG A 586 18.51 -10.38 -20.33
C ARG A 586 17.47 -9.38 -20.77
N VAL A 587 16.29 -9.92 -21.07
CA VAL A 587 15.08 -9.13 -21.30
C VAL A 587 14.11 -9.42 -20.17
N HIS A 588 13.69 -8.37 -19.49
CA HIS A 588 12.68 -8.40 -18.43
C HIS A 588 11.41 -7.71 -18.93
N LEU A 589 10.25 -8.27 -18.58
CA LEU A 589 8.95 -7.77 -18.99
C LEU A 589 8.10 -7.46 -17.75
N SER A 590 7.47 -6.30 -17.76
CA SER A 590 6.41 -5.92 -16.84
C SER A 590 5.12 -5.66 -17.63
N THR A 591 3.97 -5.95 -17.04
CA THR A 591 2.64 -5.67 -17.59
C THR A 591 1.80 -4.75 -16.71
N ASP A 592 2.41 -4.18 -15.67
CA ASP A 592 1.76 -3.37 -14.65
C ASP A 592 2.56 -2.09 -14.34
N LEU A 593 3.12 -1.44 -15.38
CA LEU A 593 3.93 -0.22 -15.28
C LEU A 593 5.20 -0.35 -14.45
N GLY A 594 5.78 -1.55 -14.40
CA GLY A 594 7.00 -1.84 -13.65
C GLY A 594 6.74 -2.11 -12.17
N GLU A 595 5.53 -2.50 -11.76
CA GLU A 595 5.27 -2.91 -10.38
C GLU A 595 5.81 -4.32 -10.11
N THR A 596 5.70 -5.21 -11.10
CA THR A 596 6.25 -6.57 -11.10
C THR A 596 7.01 -6.85 -12.39
N TRP A 597 7.99 -7.75 -12.29
CA TRP A 597 8.91 -8.10 -13.39
C TRP A 597 9.02 -9.62 -13.54
N SER A 598 9.02 -10.07 -14.79
CA SER A 598 9.35 -11.44 -15.15
C SER A 598 10.51 -11.46 -16.15
N ALA A 599 11.44 -12.40 -15.97
CA ALA A 599 12.49 -12.62 -16.95
C ALA A 599 11.88 -13.31 -18.18
N LEU A 600 11.91 -12.63 -19.33
CA LEU A 600 11.35 -13.15 -20.57
C LEU A 600 12.34 -14.10 -21.26
N THR A 601 13.59 -13.65 -21.41
CA THR A 601 14.66 -14.43 -22.03
C THR A 601 16.05 -13.92 -21.66
N GLY A 602 17.07 -14.74 -21.92
CA GLY A 602 18.49 -14.39 -21.79
C GLY A 602 19.28 -14.87 -23.01
N LEU A 603 20.26 -14.07 -23.42
CA LEU A 603 21.17 -14.36 -24.53
C LEU A 603 22.62 -14.17 -24.06
N ASP A 604 23.54 -14.99 -24.56
CA ASP A 604 24.99 -14.81 -24.34
C ASP A 604 25.54 -13.61 -25.13
N SER A 605 24.81 -13.19 -26.15
CA SER A 605 25.09 -12.04 -27.00
C SER A 605 24.62 -10.74 -26.34
N ARG A 606 25.25 -9.62 -26.70
CA ARG A 606 24.87 -8.30 -26.19
C ARG A 606 23.68 -7.76 -26.97
N ILE A 607 22.56 -7.52 -26.28
CA ILE A 607 21.40 -6.83 -26.86
C ILE A 607 21.66 -5.31 -26.82
N THR A 608 21.57 -4.66 -27.98
CA THR A 608 21.85 -3.23 -28.16
C THR A 608 20.57 -2.38 -28.20
N ASP A 609 19.51 -2.93 -28.76
CA ASP A 609 18.22 -2.27 -28.95
C ASP A 609 17.08 -3.30 -29.06
N LEU A 610 15.85 -2.85 -28.86
CA LEU A 610 14.66 -3.69 -28.93
C LEU A 610 13.50 -2.95 -29.58
N ALA A 611 12.59 -3.69 -30.22
CA ALA A 611 11.34 -3.15 -30.76
C ALA A 611 10.16 -4.08 -30.49
N TRP A 612 9.01 -3.48 -30.20
CA TRP A 612 7.73 -4.21 -30.11
C TRP A 612 7.19 -4.53 -31.49
N ILE A 613 6.69 -5.75 -31.69
CA ILE A 613 5.99 -6.15 -32.90
C ILE A 613 4.79 -7.03 -32.58
N ASP A 614 3.77 -6.99 -33.44
CA ASP A 614 2.65 -7.92 -33.40
C ASP A 614 2.79 -8.97 -34.51
N ARG A 615 2.60 -10.22 -34.15
CA ARG A 615 2.74 -11.41 -34.98
C ARG A 615 1.45 -12.22 -34.89
N ASP A 616 0.64 -12.13 -35.93
CA ASP A 616 -0.59 -12.91 -36.08
C ASP A 616 -1.54 -12.77 -34.86
N GLY A 617 -1.58 -11.59 -34.24
CA GLY A 617 -2.41 -11.30 -33.06
C GLY A 617 -1.73 -11.56 -31.71
N ALA A 618 -0.49 -12.06 -31.70
CA ALA A 618 0.34 -12.24 -30.51
C ALA A 618 1.47 -11.19 -30.47
N GLY A 619 1.79 -10.69 -29.29
CA GLY A 619 2.92 -9.78 -29.13
C GLY A 619 4.26 -10.51 -29.11
N ALA A 620 5.27 -9.88 -29.72
CA ALA A 620 6.66 -10.32 -29.69
C ALA A 620 7.60 -9.11 -29.55
N LEU A 621 8.85 -9.38 -29.18
CA LEU A 621 9.94 -8.41 -29.18
C LEU A 621 10.98 -8.82 -30.22
N LEU A 622 11.44 -7.84 -31.00
CA LEU A 622 12.62 -7.94 -31.83
C LEU A 622 13.82 -7.44 -31.04
N LEU A 623 14.90 -8.20 -31.04
CA LEU A 623 16.13 -7.94 -30.29
C LEU A 623 17.28 -7.79 -31.27
N ALA A 624 17.84 -6.58 -31.37
CA ALA A 624 19.09 -6.36 -32.09
C ALA A 624 20.26 -6.76 -31.18
N THR A 625 21.11 -7.66 -31.66
CA THR A 625 22.32 -8.09 -30.93
C THR A 625 23.58 -7.85 -31.74
N ASP A 626 24.74 -8.07 -31.13
CA ASP A 626 26.03 -8.14 -31.82
C ASP A 626 26.21 -9.37 -32.72
N THR A 627 25.27 -10.33 -32.67
CA THR A 627 25.32 -11.63 -33.38
C THR A 627 24.09 -11.89 -34.25
N GLY A 628 23.22 -10.91 -34.48
CA GLY A 628 22.04 -11.08 -35.33
C GLY A 628 20.81 -10.32 -34.85
N LEU A 629 19.69 -10.62 -35.50
CA LEU A 629 18.35 -10.16 -35.10
C LEU A 629 17.58 -11.36 -34.56
N TYR A 630 17.01 -11.24 -33.36
CA TYR A 630 16.22 -12.30 -32.76
C TYR A 630 14.78 -11.83 -32.52
N GLU A 631 13.84 -12.76 -32.55
CA GLU A 631 12.46 -12.55 -32.17
C GLU A 631 12.12 -13.43 -30.97
N VAL A 632 11.49 -12.84 -29.96
CA VAL A 632 11.01 -13.56 -28.78
C VAL A 632 9.53 -13.28 -28.56
N SER A 633 8.74 -14.34 -28.41
CA SER A 633 7.32 -14.23 -28.04
C SER A 633 7.20 -13.74 -26.60
N LEU A 634 6.13 -13.01 -26.28
CA LEU A 634 5.86 -12.55 -24.90
C LEU A 634 5.39 -13.69 -23.96
N LEU A 635 5.27 -14.92 -24.45
CA LEU A 635 4.93 -16.08 -23.65
C LEU A 635 6.08 -16.43 -22.68
N PRO A 636 5.79 -16.78 -21.41
CA PRO A 636 6.81 -17.19 -20.46
C PRO A 636 7.64 -18.38 -20.99
N GLY A 637 8.97 -18.27 -20.93
CA GLY A 637 9.88 -19.32 -21.37
C GLY A 637 10.05 -19.45 -22.89
N ALA A 638 9.59 -18.46 -23.67
CA ALA A 638 9.80 -18.46 -25.11
C ALA A 638 11.30 -18.46 -25.48
N VAL A 639 11.68 -19.34 -26.40
CA VAL A 639 13.04 -19.40 -26.95
C VAL A 639 13.18 -18.35 -28.06
N PRO A 640 14.21 -17.49 -28.02
CA PRO A 640 14.47 -16.52 -29.09
C PRO A 640 14.78 -17.22 -30.40
N LEU A 641 14.15 -16.77 -31.49
CA LEU A 641 14.35 -17.28 -32.85
C LEU A 641 15.14 -16.25 -33.67
N GLN A 642 16.26 -16.66 -34.27
CA GLN A 642 17.04 -15.79 -35.15
C GLN A 642 16.27 -15.54 -36.46
N ILE A 643 16.20 -14.27 -36.85
CA ILE A 643 15.67 -13.85 -38.15
C ILE A 643 16.84 -13.56 -39.08
N LEU A 644 16.90 -14.28 -40.20
CA LEU A 644 17.89 -14.04 -41.23
C LEU A 644 17.58 -12.73 -41.99
N VAL A 645 18.38 -11.71 -41.71
CA VAL A 645 18.30 -10.39 -42.36
C VAL A 645 19.13 -10.36 -43.65
N ASP A 646 20.38 -10.82 -43.58
CA ASP A 646 21.29 -10.91 -44.71
C ASP A 646 21.67 -12.38 -44.94
N PRO A 647 21.19 -13.01 -46.03
CA PRO A 647 21.53 -14.40 -46.32
C PRO A 647 23.02 -14.66 -46.53
N ALA A 648 23.83 -13.63 -46.82
CA ALA A 648 25.27 -13.75 -46.97
C ALA A 648 26.01 -13.83 -45.63
N ASP A 649 25.40 -13.36 -44.54
CA ASP A 649 26.00 -13.29 -43.21
C ASP A 649 24.90 -13.34 -42.13
N ALA A 650 24.62 -14.55 -41.64
CA ALA A 650 23.55 -14.79 -40.68
C ALA A 650 23.84 -14.17 -39.29
N ASP A 651 25.12 -14.06 -38.93
CA ASP A 651 25.56 -13.61 -37.61
C ASP A 651 25.90 -12.11 -37.58
N ARG A 652 25.53 -11.38 -38.64
CA ARG A 652 25.73 -9.94 -38.75
C ARG A 652 25.06 -9.22 -37.58
N GLY A 653 25.86 -8.51 -36.77
CA GLY A 653 25.35 -7.69 -35.67
C GLY A 653 24.59 -6.44 -36.12
N PHE A 654 23.66 -5.98 -35.28
CA PHE A 654 22.86 -4.77 -35.47
C PHE A 654 23.00 -3.80 -34.28
N TYR A 655 23.02 -2.50 -34.55
CA TYR A 655 23.04 -1.45 -33.51
C TYR A 655 21.64 -1.06 -33.05
N ALA A 656 20.66 -1.05 -33.96
CA ALA A 656 19.32 -0.56 -33.69
C ALA A 656 18.26 -1.34 -34.49
N VAL A 657 17.06 -1.44 -33.91
CA VAL A 657 15.88 -2.04 -34.55
C VAL A 657 14.66 -1.17 -34.26
N ARG A 658 13.85 -0.91 -35.30
CA ARG A 658 12.56 -0.21 -35.16
C ARG A 658 11.48 -0.90 -35.95
N ALA A 659 10.37 -1.19 -35.27
CA ALA A 659 9.12 -1.56 -35.90
C ALA A 659 8.32 -0.28 -36.20
N PHE A 660 7.65 -0.27 -37.33
CA PHE A 660 6.77 0.81 -37.75
C PHE A 660 5.56 0.24 -38.46
N VAL A 661 4.53 1.07 -38.62
CA VAL A 661 3.31 0.68 -39.31
C VAL A 661 2.98 1.71 -40.38
N SER A 662 2.50 1.25 -41.53
CA SER A 662 2.01 2.12 -42.60
C SER A 662 0.72 2.83 -42.19
N GLU A 663 0.31 3.84 -42.96
CA GLU A 663 -1.00 4.48 -42.78
C GLU A 663 -2.16 3.48 -42.85
N ARG A 664 -2.01 2.40 -43.63
CA ARG A 664 -3.02 1.35 -43.82
C ARG A 664 -2.89 0.18 -42.83
N GLY A 665 -1.97 0.25 -41.88
CA GLY A 665 -1.78 -0.79 -40.88
C GLY A 665 -0.86 -1.94 -41.26
N ALA A 666 -0.07 -1.80 -42.33
CA ALA A 666 0.92 -2.82 -42.69
C ALA A 666 2.18 -2.68 -41.82
N PRO A 667 2.61 -3.73 -41.09
CA PRO A 667 3.79 -3.67 -40.24
C PRO A 667 5.08 -3.75 -41.07
N GLY A 668 6.10 -3.00 -40.66
CA GLY A 668 7.44 -3.05 -41.22
C GLY A 668 8.51 -2.97 -40.13
N VAL A 669 9.72 -3.39 -40.47
CA VAL A 669 10.86 -3.44 -39.56
C VAL A 669 12.09 -2.87 -40.27
N ALA A 670 12.81 -1.97 -39.60
CA ALA A 670 14.10 -1.47 -40.05
C ALA A 670 15.18 -1.87 -39.04
N VAL A 671 16.35 -2.26 -39.54
CA VAL A 671 17.53 -2.58 -38.73
C VAL A 671 18.76 -1.88 -39.28
N ALA A 672 19.59 -1.36 -38.37
CA ALA A 672 20.86 -0.72 -38.71
C ALA A 672 22.01 -1.69 -38.41
N ALA A 673 22.72 -2.10 -39.46
CA ALA A 673 23.80 -3.07 -39.34
C ALA A 673 25.06 -2.43 -38.73
N GLN A 674 25.80 -3.21 -37.95
CA GLN A 674 27.09 -2.79 -37.41
C GLN A 674 28.15 -2.67 -38.51
N ALA A 675 29.34 -2.18 -38.16
CA ALA A 675 30.49 -2.08 -39.08
C ALA A 675 30.19 -1.34 -40.40
N SER A 676 29.25 -0.38 -40.36
CA SER A 676 28.86 0.47 -41.49
C SER A 676 28.27 -0.27 -42.71
N PHE A 677 27.63 -1.43 -42.51
CA PHE A 677 26.95 -2.19 -43.56
C PHE A 677 25.55 -1.62 -43.94
N GLY A 678 25.22 -0.41 -43.50
CA GLY A 678 24.00 0.29 -43.89
C GLY A 678 22.74 -0.12 -43.14
N VAL A 679 21.59 0.18 -43.74
CA VAL A 679 20.26 -0.06 -43.16
C VAL A 679 19.50 -1.07 -44.02
N TYR A 680 18.86 -2.03 -43.36
CA TYR A 680 17.99 -3.03 -43.99
C TYR A 680 16.53 -2.76 -43.61
N LEU A 681 15.62 -2.96 -44.56
CA LEU A 681 14.20 -2.69 -44.40
C LEU A 681 13.38 -3.92 -44.81
N SER A 682 12.38 -4.25 -44.00
CA SER A 682 11.35 -5.21 -44.35
C SER A 682 9.98 -4.54 -44.30
N THR A 683 9.21 -4.68 -45.37
CA THR A 683 7.80 -4.24 -45.45
C THR A 683 6.81 -5.37 -45.13
N ALA A 684 7.32 -6.56 -44.78
CA ALA A 684 6.52 -7.73 -44.41
C ALA A 684 6.65 -8.05 -42.91
N GLY A 685 6.74 -7.01 -42.07
CA GLY A 685 6.89 -7.15 -40.62
C GLY A 685 8.13 -7.91 -40.19
N GLY A 686 9.24 -7.87 -40.93
CA GLY A 686 10.49 -8.54 -40.54
C GLY A 686 10.41 -10.07 -40.56
N ARG A 687 9.61 -10.68 -41.45
CA ARG A 687 9.65 -12.14 -41.65
C ARG A 687 11.00 -12.58 -42.26
N PRO A 688 11.49 -13.80 -42.01
CA PRO A 688 12.72 -14.29 -42.63
C PRO A 688 12.70 -14.15 -44.15
N GLY A 689 13.80 -13.66 -44.74
CA GLY A 689 13.93 -13.45 -46.19
C GLY A 689 13.19 -12.24 -46.76
N SER A 690 12.58 -11.39 -45.92
CA SER A 690 11.85 -10.19 -46.37
C SER A 690 12.65 -8.89 -46.32
N PHE A 691 13.89 -8.94 -45.84
CA PHE A 691 14.73 -7.76 -45.69
C PHE A 691 15.44 -7.42 -47.01
N THR A 692 15.50 -6.13 -47.32
CA THR A 692 16.28 -5.57 -48.43
C THR A 692 17.21 -4.47 -47.91
N HIS A 693 18.42 -4.39 -48.47
CA HIS A 693 19.36 -3.32 -48.14
C HIS A 693 18.92 -2.02 -48.82
N VAL A 694 18.68 -0.96 -48.02
CA VAL A 694 18.10 0.31 -48.49
C VAL A 694 19.08 1.49 -48.45
N GLY A 695 20.38 1.25 -48.30
CA GLY A 695 21.43 2.28 -48.40
C GLY A 695 22.11 2.63 -47.08
N LEU A 696 22.79 3.78 -47.05
CA LEU A 696 23.67 4.24 -45.96
C LEU A 696 24.86 3.30 -45.66
N ALA A 697 25.32 2.54 -46.66
CA ALA A 697 26.58 1.82 -46.57
C ALA A 697 27.75 2.79 -46.38
N ASN A 698 28.76 2.39 -45.60
CA ASN A 698 29.89 3.22 -45.16
C ASN A 698 29.53 4.38 -44.20
N VAL A 699 28.31 4.39 -43.67
CA VAL A 699 27.91 5.27 -42.56
C VAL A 699 27.73 4.41 -41.31
N ASP A 700 28.27 4.85 -40.18
CA ASP A 700 28.11 4.17 -38.88
C ASP A 700 26.73 4.47 -38.29
N ASN A 701 25.69 3.76 -38.75
CA ASN A 701 24.30 4.02 -38.36
C ASN A 701 24.01 3.41 -36.98
N ARG A 702 24.00 4.22 -35.92
CA ARG A 702 23.86 3.73 -34.53
C ARG A 702 22.47 3.81 -33.95
N VAL A 703 21.65 4.74 -34.44
CA VAL A 703 20.31 5.02 -33.92
C VAL A 703 19.31 4.94 -35.04
N LEU A 704 18.19 4.26 -34.82
CA LEU A 704 17.01 4.35 -35.67
C LEU A 704 15.85 4.93 -34.86
N ALA A 705 15.08 5.83 -35.46
CA ALA A 705 13.86 6.35 -34.87
C ALA A 705 12.80 6.58 -35.95
N VAL A 706 11.53 6.43 -35.58
CA VAL A 706 10.39 6.55 -36.50
C VAL A 706 9.59 7.78 -36.10
N GLN A 707 9.32 8.64 -37.07
CA GLN A 707 8.47 9.80 -36.92
C GLN A 707 7.18 9.59 -37.73
N TYR A 708 6.04 9.72 -37.06
CA TYR A 708 4.74 9.76 -37.72
C TYR A 708 4.34 11.22 -37.92
N ASP A 709 4.28 11.66 -39.18
CA ASP A 709 3.95 13.03 -39.56
C ASP A 709 2.76 13.02 -40.54
N GLY A 710 1.56 13.23 -40.01
CA GLY A 710 0.31 13.11 -40.77
C GLY A 710 0.19 11.72 -41.43
N PRO A 711 0.02 11.62 -42.76
CA PRO A 711 -0.01 10.34 -43.48
C PRO A 711 1.39 9.73 -43.65
N ALA A 712 2.48 10.50 -43.52
CA ALA A 712 3.82 10.02 -43.74
C ALA A 712 4.39 9.23 -42.55
N THR A 713 5.14 8.17 -42.87
CA THR A 713 6.02 7.48 -41.91
C THR A 713 7.46 7.72 -42.35
N LEU A 714 8.21 8.44 -41.53
CA LEU A 714 9.60 8.81 -41.79
C LEU A 714 10.52 7.95 -40.91
N LEU A 715 11.55 7.37 -41.52
CA LEU A 715 12.63 6.69 -40.82
C LEU A 715 13.83 7.63 -40.72
N TRP A 716 14.35 7.79 -39.51
CA TRP A 716 15.54 8.55 -39.21
C TRP A 716 16.67 7.62 -38.77
N ALA A 717 17.88 7.88 -39.28
CA ALA A 717 19.11 7.18 -38.94
C ALA A 717 20.13 8.19 -38.37
N GLY A 718 20.53 7.99 -37.12
CA GLY A 718 21.59 8.78 -36.47
C GLY A 718 22.97 8.20 -36.75
N ALA A 719 23.87 9.03 -37.28
CA ALA A 719 25.22 8.61 -37.61
C ALA A 719 26.17 8.72 -36.40
N GLY A 720 27.08 7.76 -36.31
CA GLY A 720 28.23 7.74 -35.43
C GLY A 720 29.42 8.50 -36.03
N GLU A 721 30.22 9.08 -35.16
CA GLU A 721 31.50 9.70 -35.50
C GLU A 721 32.57 9.16 -34.53
N PRO A 722 33.46 8.26 -35.00
CA PRO A 722 34.51 7.69 -34.17
C PRO A 722 35.51 8.73 -33.65
N ASP A 723 35.75 9.81 -34.41
CA ASP A 723 36.65 10.88 -33.98
C ASP A 723 35.89 11.95 -33.17
N PRO A 724 36.09 12.04 -31.84
CA PRO A 724 35.36 12.97 -30.98
C PRO A 724 35.66 14.45 -31.27
N LYS A 725 36.64 14.76 -32.13
CA LYS A 725 36.97 16.14 -32.55
C LYS A 725 36.16 16.59 -33.76
N LYS A 726 35.58 15.66 -34.53
CA LYS A 726 34.77 15.99 -35.70
C LYS A 726 33.33 16.30 -35.28
N PRO A 727 32.64 17.20 -35.99
CA PRO A 727 31.24 17.51 -35.69
C PRO A 727 30.33 16.30 -35.93
N GLY A 728 30.68 15.37 -36.83
CA GLY A 728 29.87 14.23 -37.23
C GLY A 728 28.95 14.53 -38.42
N GLN A 729 28.31 13.48 -38.95
CA GLN A 729 27.44 13.57 -40.14
C GLN A 729 25.97 13.91 -39.82
N GLY A 730 25.61 13.97 -38.54
CA GLY A 730 24.25 14.25 -38.08
C GLY A 730 23.30 13.09 -38.29
N CYS A 731 22.12 13.38 -38.84
CA CYS A 731 21.09 12.38 -39.10
C CYS A 731 20.75 12.31 -40.59
N HIS A 732 20.29 11.15 -41.03
CA HIS A 732 19.68 10.93 -42.34
C HIS A 732 18.20 10.61 -42.13
N ARG A 733 17.34 11.07 -43.04
CA ARG A 733 15.91 10.72 -43.02
C ARG A 733 15.45 10.23 -44.38
N THR A 734 14.49 9.32 -44.38
CA THR A 734 13.83 8.86 -45.61
C THR A 734 12.35 8.66 -45.34
N ARG A 735 11.52 8.80 -46.37
CA ARG A 735 10.12 8.38 -46.31
C ARG A 735 10.02 6.89 -46.61
N LEU A 736 9.16 6.21 -45.84
CA LEU A 736 8.87 4.80 -46.02
C LEU A 736 7.63 4.61 -46.90
N PHE A 737 7.49 3.43 -47.50
CA PHE A 737 6.38 3.03 -48.38
C PHE A 737 6.28 3.82 -49.70
N GLU A 738 7.36 4.48 -50.12
CA GLU A 738 7.52 4.99 -51.49
C GLU A 738 8.17 3.92 -52.38
N SER A 739 8.05 4.06 -53.70
CA SER A 739 8.59 3.11 -54.69
C SER A 739 10.10 2.92 -54.55
N ASP A 740 10.82 4.00 -54.20
CA ASP A 740 12.26 4.02 -53.98
C ASP A 740 12.58 4.70 -52.63
N VAL A 741 13.41 4.05 -51.80
CA VAL A 741 13.89 4.65 -50.55
C VAL A 741 15.00 5.64 -50.85
N LYS A 742 14.76 6.93 -50.62
CA LYS A 742 15.72 8.03 -50.88
C LYS A 742 16.11 8.73 -49.58
N TRP A 743 17.36 8.53 -49.17
CA TRP A 743 17.92 9.17 -47.99
C TRP A 743 18.25 10.65 -48.24
N GLN A 744 17.71 11.50 -47.38
CA GLN A 744 18.05 12.92 -47.27
C GLN A 744 18.96 13.11 -46.06
N GLN A 745 20.15 13.67 -46.27
CA GLN A 745 21.04 14.05 -45.19
C GLN A 745 20.58 15.35 -44.51
N VAL A 746 20.54 15.34 -43.18
CA VAL A 746 20.17 16.48 -42.33
C VAL A 746 21.33 16.76 -41.37
N GLN A 747 22.38 17.41 -41.90
CA GLN A 747 23.62 17.70 -41.17
C GLN A 747 23.75 19.18 -40.74
N ALA A 748 23.06 20.11 -41.41
CA ALA A 748 23.23 21.54 -41.17
C ALA A 748 23.05 21.88 -39.68
N GLY A 749 24.03 22.58 -39.08
CA GLY A 749 24.01 22.98 -37.67
C GLY A 749 24.39 21.90 -36.65
N TRP A 750 24.77 20.70 -37.09
CA TRP A 750 25.17 19.61 -36.20
C TRP A 750 26.58 19.84 -35.60
N VAL A 751 26.70 19.75 -34.27
CA VAL A 751 27.94 20.05 -33.54
C VAL A 751 28.28 19.04 -32.44
N GLY A 752 27.62 17.87 -32.44
CA GLY A 752 27.59 16.95 -31.29
C GLY A 752 28.41 15.67 -31.40
N GLY A 753 29.12 15.44 -32.51
CA GLY A 753 29.81 14.19 -32.79
C GLY A 753 28.81 13.05 -33.08
N THR A 754 28.95 11.93 -32.39
CA THR A 754 28.05 10.78 -32.50
C THR A 754 26.63 11.11 -32.00
N CYS A 755 25.62 10.77 -32.81
CA CYS A 755 24.22 10.70 -32.36
C CYS A 755 24.03 9.46 -31.47
N ARG A 756 23.65 9.66 -30.20
CA ARG A 756 23.47 8.57 -29.22
C ARG A 756 22.02 8.12 -29.08
N ASP A 757 21.08 9.04 -29.26
CA ASP A 757 19.65 8.76 -29.23
C ASP A 757 18.87 9.87 -29.94
N LEU A 758 17.63 9.58 -30.36
CA LEU A 758 16.80 10.49 -31.16
C LEU A 758 15.31 10.33 -30.79
N ALA A 759 14.65 11.43 -30.42
CA ALA A 759 13.23 11.45 -30.06
C ALA A 759 12.48 12.58 -30.78
N PHE A 760 11.15 12.46 -30.83
CA PHE A 760 10.26 13.41 -31.49
C PHE A 760 9.15 13.87 -30.56
N VAL A 761 8.86 15.17 -30.58
CA VAL A 761 7.67 15.76 -29.96
C VAL A 761 6.90 16.59 -30.98
N GLY A 762 6.03 15.93 -31.72
CA GLY A 762 5.39 16.52 -32.91
C GLY A 762 6.45 16.85 -33.97
N ALA A 763 6.49 18.12 -34.40
CA ALA A 763 7.48 18.63 -35.35
C ALA A 763 8.89 18.85 -34.78
N LEU A 764 9.06 18.79 -33.44
CA LEU A 764 10.36 18.98 -32.83
C LEU A 764 11.11 17.65 -32.77
N ALA A 765 12.20 17.52 -33.50
CA ALA A 765 13.18 16.45 -33.33
C ALA A 765 14.25 16.89 -32.32
N VAL A 766 14.63 15.99 -31.41
CA VAL A 766 15.68 16.21 -30.41
C VAL A 766 16.64 15.04 -30.39
N ALA A 767 17.94 15.33 -30.46
CA ALA A 767 18.97 14.31 -30.49
C ALA A 767 19.91 14.44 -29.30
N ALA A 768 20.21 13.31 -28.66
CA ALA A 768 21.25 13.17 -27.67
C ALA A 768 22.60 12.99 -28.37
N THR A 769 23.61 13.73 -27.93
CA THR A 769 24.92 13.75 -28.60
C THR A 769 26.07 13.47 -27.65
N GLN A 770 27.22 13.09 -28.22
CA GLN A 770 28.42 12.77 -27.46
C GLN A 770 29.09 13.99 -26.80
N SER A 771 29.05 15.15 -27.45
CA SER A 771 29.79 16.35 -26.98
C SER A 771 29.02 17.66 -27.09
N GLY A 772 27.91 17.69 -27.83
CA GLY A 772 27.08 18.89 -28.05
C GLY A 772 25.89 19.02 -27.08
N GLY A 773 25.77 18.10 -26.11
CA GLY A 773 24.61 18.04 -25.22
C GLY A 773 23.38 17.52 -25.96
N VAL A 774 22.28 18.29 -25.93
CA VAL A 774 21.09 18.04 -26.73
C VAL A 774 21.02 19.05 -27.87
N VAL A 775 20.74 18.58 -29.08
CA VAL A 775 20.48 19.43 -30.25
C VAL A 775 19.03 19.28 -30.69
N ARG A 776 18.41 20.37 -31.14
CA ARG A 776 17.00 20.39 -31.54
C ARG A 776 16.81 20.84 -32.98
N LEU A 777 15.76 20.34 -33.62
CA LEU A 777 15.46 20.61 -35.02
C LEU A 777 13.94 20.71 -35.20
N ASP A 778 13.48 21.72 -35.94
CA ASP A 778 12.10 21.75 -36.45
C ASP A 778 12.05 20.99 -37.78
N THR A 779 11.32 19.88 -37.80
CA THR A 779 11.21 19.01 -38.98
C THR A 779 10.32 19.58 -40.09
N LEU A 780 9.47 20.56 -39.76
CA LEU A 780 8.57 21.23 -40.71
C LEU A 780 9.20 22.49 -41.34
N ALA A 781 10.36 22.93 -40.85
CA ALA A 781 11.08 24.04 -41.45
C ALA A 781 11.44 23.75 -42.91
N ALA A 782 11.30 24.75 -43.79
CA ALA A 782 11.62 24.61 -45.22
C ALA A 782 13.08 24.21 -45.46
N GLN A 783 13.99 24.66 -44.59
CA GLN A 783 15.38 24.22 -44.51
C GLN A 783 15.68 23.75 -43.09
N PRO A 784 15.53 22.44 -42.80
CA PRO A 784 15.74 21.91 -41.46
C PRO A 784 17.22 22.05 -41.05
N GLN A 785 17.47 22.79 -39.97
CA GLN A 785 18.80 23.00 -39.38
C GLN A 785 18.80 22.68 -37.88
N TRP A 786 19.78 21.90 -37.44
CA TRP A 786 20.01 21.61 -36.02
C TRP A 786 20.45 22.87 -35.28
N GLN A 787 19.87 23.07 -34.11
CA GLN A 787 20.15 24.19 -33.21
C GLN A 787 20.75 23.61 -31.92
N PRO A 788 22.03 23.90 -31.62
CA PRO A 788 22.63 23.49 -30.37
C PRO A 788 22.14 24.32 -29.19
N VAL A 789 22.22 23.73 -28.00
CA VAL A 789 22.02 24.44 -26.74
C VAL A 789 23.18 25.40 -26.45
N VAL A 790 22.87 26.47 -25.72
CA VAL A 790 23.89 27.42 -25.21
C VAL A 790 24.59 26.84 -23.98
N VAL A 791 25.80 27.31 -23.68
CA VAL A 791 26.63 26.83 -22.55
C VAL A 791 25.91 26.93 -21.20
N ASN A 792 25.06 27.94 -21.01
CA ASN A 792 24.32 28.18 -19.77
C ASN A 792 22.92 27.53 -19.74
N CYS A 793 22.67 26.53 -20.59
CA CYS A 793 21.37 25.86 -20.68
C CYS A 793 21.03 24.98 -19.47
N GLY A 794 21.94 24.80 -18.51
CA GLY A 794 21.74 23.95 -17.34
C GLY A 794 22.16 22.48 -17.51
N LEU A 795 22.54 22.05 -18.71
CA LEU A 795 23.18 20.74 -18.92
C LEU A 795 24.62 20.73 -18.40
N PRO A 796 25.13 19.56 -17.95
CA PRO A 796 26.45 19.46 -17.37
C PRO A 796 27.55 19.63 -18.42
N LEU A 797 28.47 20.56 -18.16
CA LEU A 797 29.65 20.80 -18.97
C LEU A 797 30.79 19.86 -18.59
N ARG A 798 31.45 19.28 -19.60
CA ARG A 798 32.71 18.54 -19.43
C ARG A 798 33.89 19.50 -19.40
N ASP A 799 33.86 20.53 -20.25
CA ASP A 799 34.81 21.63 -20.30
C ASP A 799 34.12 22.93 -20.76
N ARG A 800 34.89 23.99 -21.08
CA ARG A 800 34.33 25.32 -21.42
C ARG A 800 33.39 25.32 -22.63
N THR A 801 33.48 24.35 -23.54
CA THR A 801 32.72 24.35 -24.80
C THR A 801 32.01 23.04 -25.11
N ARG A 802 32.30 21.96 -24.37
CA ARG A 802 31.73 20.64 -24.59
C ARG A 802 30.93 20.16 -23.39
N PHE A 803 29.78 19.58 -23.67
CA PHE A 803 28.93 18.96 -22.68
C PHE A 803 29.42 17.55 -22.34
N VAL A 804 29.01 17.08 -21.17
CA VAL A 804 29.06 15.66 -20.83
C VAL A 804 28.13 14.90 -21.79
N PRO A 805 28.48 13.68 -22.23
CA PRO A 805 27.65 12.93 -23.15
C PRO A 805 26.23 12.73 -22.62
N VAL A 806 25.25 12.90 -23.52
CA VAL A 806 23.85 12.53 -23.27
C VAL A 806 23.63 11.16 -23.91
N ASP A 807 23.20 10.19 -23.11
CA ASP A 807 23.11 8.78 -23.51
C ASP A 807 21.72 8.38 -23.99
N ALA A 808 20.67 9.02 -23.46
CA ALA A 808 19.29 8.74 -23.80
C ALA A 808 18.44 10.00 -23.80
N ILE A 809 17.44 10.04 -24.67
CA ILE A 809 16.47 11.14 -24.76
C ILE A 809 15.08 10.60 -25.06
N ALA A 810 14.09 11.14 -24.37
CA ALA A 810 12.69 10.85 -24.65
C ALA A 810 11.86 12.13 -24.53
N GLY A 811 10.77 12.19 -25.29
CA GLY A 811 9.90 13.37 -25.35
C GLY A 811 8.44 12.98 -25.41
N SER A 812 7.59 13.81 -24.81
CA SER A 812 6.13 13.71 -24.92
C SER A 812 5.49 15.07 -25.17
N ALA A 813 4.45 15.07 -26.01
CA ALA A 813 3.61 16.23 -26.29
C ALA A 813 2.53 16.46 -25.22
N SER A 814 2.32 15.49 -24.32
CA SER A 814 1.27 15.47 -23.29
C SER A 814 1.85 15.51 -21.88
N GLY A 815 2.67 16.52 -21.58
CA GLY A 815 3.12 16.76 -20.20
C GLY A 815 1.94 17.08 -19.27
N THR A 816 2.11 16.83 -17.97
CA THR A 816 1.16 17.24 -16.93
C THR A 816 0.97 18.75 -17.00
N GLY A 817 -0.23 19.22 -17.39
CA GLY A 817 -0.54 20.63 -17.63
C GLY A 817 -0.55 21.08 -19.09
N GLY A 818 -0.46 20.15 -20.06
CA GLY A 818 -0.65 20.42 -21.49
C GLY A 818 0.59 20.96 -22.23
N GLY A 819 1.74 21.02 -21.56
CA GLY A 819 3.02 21.43 -22.15
C GLY A 819 3.84 20.25 -22.68
N ARG A 820 4.73 20.54 -23.63
CA ARG A 820 5.80 19.61 -24.06
C ARG A 820 6.74 19.33 -22.89
N LEU A 821 7.18 18.08 -22.74
CA LEU A 821 8.23 17.69 -21.81
C LEU A 821 9.23 16.76 -22.48
N ILE A 822 10.51 17.02 -22.26
CA ILE A 822 11.63 16.24 -22.76
C ILE A 822 12.54 15.91 -21.59
N LEU A 823 12.96 14.65 -21.49
CA LEU A 823 13.94 14.18 -20.53
C LEU A 823 15.19 13.70 -21.24
N ALA A 824 16.35 14.09 -20.71
CA ALA A 824 17.66 13.67 -21.16
C ALA A 824 18.39 12.96 -20.01
N GLY A 825 18.93 11.78 -20.27
CA GLY A 825 19.71 11.00 -19.33
C GLY A 825 21.18 10.93 -19.76
N GLY A 826 22.09 10.97 -18.79
CA GLY A 826 23.51 10.75 -19.06
C GLY A 826 24.32 10.51 -17.78
N GLU A 827 25.62 10.79 -17.85
CA GLU A 827 26.57 10.49 -16.77
C GLU A 827 26.22 11.17 -15.44
N ARG A 828 25.64 12.38 -15.47
CA ARG A 828 25.24 13.16 -14.28
C ARG A 828 23.73 13.19 -14.03
N GLY A 829 23.03 12.11 -14.36
CA GLY A 829 21.61 11.92 -14.01
C GLY A 829 20.63 12.37 -15.09
N VAL A 830 19.38 12.61 -14.67
CA VAL A 830 18.27 13.03 -15.54
C VAL A 830 18.06 14.54 -15.48
N TYR A 831 17.89 15.15 -16.66
CA TYR A 831 17.57 16.55 -16.86
C TYR A 831 16.24 16.67 -17.61
N ARG A 832 15.46 17.69 -17.29
CA ARG A 832 14.15 17.93 -17.88
C ARG A 832 14.06 19.32 -18.51
N SER A 833 13.35 19.42 -19.61
CA SER A 833 13.14 20.65 -20.37
C SER A 833 11.77 20.67 -21.05
N GLY A 834 11.16 21.86 -21.14
CA GLY A 834 9.91 22.07 -21.89
C GLY A 834 10.12 22.45 -23.37
N ASP A 835 11.29 23.00 -23.70
CA ASP A 835 11.61 23.60 -24.99
C ASP A 835 12.87 22.99 -25.67
N ALA A 836 13.54 22.07 -24.98
CA ALA A 836 14.85 21.51 -25.32
C ALA A 836 16.00 22.53 -25.36
N ALA A 837 15.78 23.74 -24.84
CA ALA A 837 16.78 24.80 -24.78
C ALA A 837 17.27 24.99 -23.34
N ASP A 838 16.36 25.09 -22.37
CA ASP A 838 16.68 25.26 -20.96
C ASP A 838 16.37 23.99 -20.16
N TRP A 839 17.34 23.54 -19.38
CA TRP A 839 17.35 22.25 -18.70
C TRP A 839 17.48 22.42 -17.20
N THR A 840 16.70 21.63 -16.47
CA THR A 840 16.75 21.59 -15.00
C THR A 840 17.01 20.15 -14.53
N PRO A 841 17.82 19.93 -13.49
CA PRO A 841 17.99 18.61 -12.89
C PRO A 841 16.63 18.07 -12.40
N SER A 842 16.36 16.78 -12.67
CA SER A 842 15.08 16.13 -12.38
C SER A 842 15.17 15.09 -11.26
N ALA A 843 16.36 14.57 -10.97
CA ALA A 843 16.54 13.29 -10.28
C ALA A 843 17.61 13.33 -9.19
N ASN A 844 17.74 14.42 -8.43
CA ASN A 844 18.79 14.54 -7.44
C ASN A 844 18.48 13.74 -6.17
N GLN A 845 19.47 12.98 -5.68
CA GLN A 845 19.38 12.32 -4.38
C GLN A 845 19.21 13.33 -3.23
N ALA A 846 19.76 14.55 -3.39
CA ALA A 846 19.58 15.66 -2.47
C ALA A 846 18.88 16.85 -3.16
N THR A 847 17.77 17.33 -2.59
CA THR A 847 16.98 18.45 -3.12
C THR A 847 16.61 19.44 -2.02
N ALA A 848 16.43 20.72 -2.36
CA ALA A 848 16.09 21.76 -1.40
C ALA A 848 14.57 22.01 -1.28
N ASP A 849 13.80 21.69 -2.31
CA ASP A 849 12.45 22.25 -2.46
C ASP A 849 11.34 21.27 -2.05
N VAL A 850 11.33 20.09 -2.68
CA VAL A 850 10.23 19.14 -2.55
C VAL A 850 10.67 17.70 -2.78
N VAL A 851 10.13 16.80 -1.98
CA VAL A 851 10.14 15.35 -2.23
C VAL A 851 8.70 14.90 -2.47
N THR A 852 8.47 14.26 -3.61
CA THR A 852 7.17 13.71 -3.98
C THR A 852 7.15 12.19 -3.87
N VAL A 853 5.95 11.66 -3.72
CA VAL A 853 5.62 10.24 -3.81
C VAL A 853 4.34 10.06 -4.65
N PRO A 854 4.11 8.88 -5.25
CA PRO A 854 2.84 8.57 -5.88
C PRO A 854 1.67 8.63 -4.88
N ASP A 855 0.44 8.83 -5.40
CA ASP A 855 -0.80 8.92 -4.60
C ASP A 855 -1.12 7.68 -3.74
N THR A 856 -0.43 6.57 -4.01
CA THR A 856 -0.59 5.28 -3.35
C THR A 856 0.54 4.96 -2.35
N TRP A 857 1.57 5.81 -2.29
CA TRP A 857 2.74 5.65 -1.43
C TRP A 857 2.68 6.59 -0.23
N LEU A 858 3.48 6.27 0.79
CA LEU A 858 3.66 7.08 1.99
C LEU A 858 5.11 7.52 2.16
N LEU A 859 5.30 8.73 2.66
CA LEU A 859 6.61 9.18 3.15
C LEU A 859 6.85 8.64 4.55
N CYS A 860 8.08 8.23 4.79
CA CYS A 860 8.55 7.82 6.08
C CYS A 860 9.80 8.59 6.49
N SER A 861 9.90 8.96 7.76
CA SER A 861 11.08 9.57 8.32
C SER A 861 12.29 8.62 8.25
N GLY A 862 13.35 9.06 7.58
CA GLY A 862 14.68 8.45 7.61
C GLY A 862 15.51 8.97 8.79
N GLU A 863 16.82 8.71 8.76
CA GLU A 863 17.74 9.29 9.75
C GLU A 863 18.04 10.75 9.40
N HIS A 864 17.62 11.67 10.25
CA HIS A 864 17.81 13.10 10.06
C HIS A 864 19.21 13.55 10.49
N ASP A 865 19.75 14.57 9.83
CA ASP A 865 21.07 15.16 10.09
C ASP A 865 20.89 16.65 10.41
N ILE A 866 20.59 16.96 11.66
CA ILE A 866 20.24 18.32 12.10
C ILE A 866 21.42 18.92 12.85
N GLU A 867 22.06 19.91 12.26
CA GLU A 867 23.09 20.71 12.92
C GLU A 867 22.42 21.83 13.73
N VAL A 868 22.49 21.76 15.06
CA VAL A 868 21.96 22.80 15.95
C VAL A 868 23.11 23.66 16.45
N VAL A 869 23.04 24.97 16.20
CA VAL A 869 24.08 25.94 16.58
C VAL A 869 23.52 27.05 17.47
N GLY A 870 24.34 27.49 18.43
CA GLY A 870 24.04 28.66 19.25
C GLY A 870 24.17 29.96 18.45
N HIS A 871 23.54 31.04 18.94
CA HIS A 871 23.49 32.33 18.28
C HIS A 871 24.88 32.91 17.90
N ASP A 872 25.92 32.58 18.65
CA ASP A 872 27.27 33.13 18.51
C ASP A 872 28.20 32.35 17.55
N ALA A 873 27.69 31.33 16.85
CA ALA A 873 28.49 30.56 15.91
C ALA A 873 28.69 31.34 14.58
N PRO A 874 29.94 31.59 14.12
CA PRO A 874 30.16 32.25 12.84
C PRO A 874 29.60 31.40 11.69
N GLY A 875 28.95 32.05 10.72
CA GLY A 875 28.53 31.43 9.47
C GLY A 875 29.75 30.91 8.71
N ARG A 876 29.67 29.68 8.19
CA ARG A 876 30.66 29.19 7.23
C ARG A 876 30.24 29.67 5.85
N ASP A 877 30.98 30.66 5.33
CA ASP A 877 30.92 31.10 3.94
C ASP A 877 31.12 29.95 2.94
#